data_AF-A0A3A6NUD8-F1
#
_entry.id   AF-A0A3A6NUD8-F1
#
_cell.length_a   1.000
_cell.length_b   1.000
_cell.length_c   1.000
_cell.angle_alpha   90.00
_cell.angle_beta   90.00
_cell.angle_gamma   90.00
#
_symmetry.space_group_name_H-M   'P 1'
#
loop_
_entity.id
_entity.type
_entity.pdbx_description
1 polymer ?
#
loop_
_entity_poly.entity_id
_entity_poly.type
_entity_poly.pdbx_seq_one_letter_code
_entity_poly.pdbx_strand_id
1 'polypeptide(L)'
;MMGRGLALICTMICLLAAPARAAAADSIELPLTLRTALLQHSIARYLNPQLDQPAVLYQEGPYRFLHSDQPRLSIRGGQPHFSSRIYASLGFSLLGKWPVGLKWVGSIDMSLTPYVDEKWQLRYHIVDSIIYDKDGTKPMMSSLVWNLVKRYLHPRLENFSLDLKPPQQEIIAFLKACASPDEINQVESALRSMLAGRLRVDANGIVVPLMLAVPDSAPAAEMALPAEAPLDAVEMENFQKVLEPWDAFMVFVIKSAGADLVDTKMREQLFDLLISSRYQLLPILSGETTPEPGDPLRTLFVDAWHQLRVIIEEAEERGLIQAQPLRYMTFVNAGDALLALDAAAPRLGMQITTDGLRRLARTLEPTATTDPLYFDWEVDPALRELFHFAPEPAPEPVPETAPEPLPESAPEPALEQTPASAPEPVLESAPEPVPETAPQSLPPLSQLLWDFLLPMVYADEVRISRSLDRWIPRPEELDAYRQQIGQLLQSAADEEIKRSKLDPRYVEIFQHLVPATALIESCWRQFVAEGDQVTFLRSPAGSIGLMQINQHVWRGFYNLERLRWEVPYNVRAGAQILMLYLTQYGITVADKNHEIKYAARATYSAYNAGPRAARRFLKGGSSREKRIDDRFWTIYQGLEAGGTVDLSTCDIAMGEAL
;
A
#
# COMPACT_ATOMS: atom_id res chain seq x y z
N MET A 1 -46.83 6.27 74.67
CA MET A 1 -46.99 6.12 73.20
C MET A 1 -46.07 7.10 72.45
N MET A 2 -44.78 7.15 72.78
CA MET A 2 -43.77 8.06 72.21
C MET A 2 -42.82 7.29 71.26
N GLY A 3 -43.37 6.71 70.19
CA GLY A 3 -42.60 5.81 69.32
C GLY A 3 -42.91 5.90 67.83
N ARG A 4 -43.63 6.94 67.37
CA ARG A 4 -44.01 7.07 65.96
C ARG A 4 -43.55 8.38 65.28
N GLY A 5 -42.99 9.33 66.03
CA GLY A 5 -42.51 10.61 65.49
C GLY A 5 -41.05 10.60 65.00
N LEU A 6 -40.20 9.69 65.49
CA LEU A 6 -38.77 9.67 65.14
C LEU A 6 -38.47 8.95 63.81
N ALA A 7 -39.35 8.04 63.38
CA ALA A 7 -39.12 7.24 62.18
C ALA A 7 -39.41 8.02 60.88
N LEU A 8 -40.26 9.04 60.90
CA LEU A 8 -40.54 9.83 59.68
C LEU A 8 -39.47 10.89 59.37
N ILE A 9 -38.74 11.38 60.38
CA ILE A 9 -37.71 12.41 60.18
C ILE A 9 -36.40 11.78 59.65
N CYS A 10 -36.06 10.55 60.04
CA CYS A 10 -34.90 9.85 59.47
C CYS A 10 -35.09 9.43 58.01
N THR A 11 -36.31 9.09 57.59
CA THR A 11 -36.57 8.70 56.19
C THR A 11 -36.59 9.90 55.24
N MET A 12 -36.90 11.10 55.73
CA MET A 12 -36.91 12.31 54.90
C MET A 12 -35.50 12.94 54.75
N ILE A 13 -34.57 12.68 55.68
CA ILE A 13 -33.18 13.15 55.59
C ILE A 13 -32.31 12.22 54.72
N CYS A 14 -32.62 10.92 54.66
CA CYS A 14 -31.91 9.98 53.76
C CYS A 14 -32.30 10.09 52.27
N LEU A 15 -33.34 10.87 51.93
CA LEU A 15 -33.77 11.11 50.54
C LEU A 15 -33.12 12.36 49.90
N LEU A 16 -32.31 13.11 50.65
CA LEU A 16 -31.55 14.28 50.17
C LEU A 16 -30.04 14.04 50.06
N ALA A 17 -29.59 12.80 50.27
CA ALA A 17 -28.21 12.38 50.08
C ALA A 17 -28.12 11.11 49.22
N ALA A 18 -28.94 11.03 48.16
CA ALA A 18 -28.52 10.23 47.03
C ALA A 18 -27.22 10.88 46.52
N PRO A 19 -26.08 10.17 46.46
CA PRO A 19 -24.96 10.70 45.72
C PRO A 19 -25.51 11.01 44.33
N ALA A 20 -25.31 12.24 43.86
CA ALA A 20 -25.41 12.48 42.44
C ALA A 20 -24.65 11.32 41.80
N ARG A 21 -25.35 10.47 41.03
CA ARG A 21 -24.67 9.63 40.06
C ARG A 21 -23.87 10.64 39.28
N ALA A 22 -22.57 10.77 39.58
CA ALA A 22 -21.65 11.32 38.63
C ALA A 22 -21.94 10.50 37.38
N ALA A 23 -22.50 11.14 36.36
CA ALA A 23 -22.51 10.56 35.04
C ALA A 23 -21.07 10.08 34.86
N ALA A 24 -20.88 8.77 34.70
CA ALA A 24 -19.58 8.26 34.36
C ALA A 24 -19.28 8.94 33.02
N ALA A 25 -18.41 9.96 33.05
CA ALA A 25 -18.00 10.62 31.83
C ALA A 25 -17.56 9.50 30.88
N ASP A 26 -18.21 9.41 29.71
CA ASP A 26 -17.81 8.47 28.67
C ASP A 26 -16.31 8.72 28.44
N SER A 27 -15.46 7.75 28.77
CA SER A 27 -14.02 7.87 28.60
C SER A 27 -13.61 7.20 27.30
N ILE A 28 -12.88 7.92 26.45
CA ILE A 28 -12.29 7.36 25.23
C ILE A 28 -10.92 6.79 25.59
N GLU A 29 -10.63 5.60 25.08
CA GLU A 29 -9.33 4.96 25.19
C GLU A 29 -8.60 5.03 23.84
N LEU A 30 -7.46 5.74 23.79
CA LEU A 30 -6.56 5.71 22.64
C LEU A 30 -5.38 4.79 22.93
N PRO A 31 -5.07 3.82 22.07
CA PRO A 31 -3.92 2.97 22.28
C PRO A 31 -2.62 3.72 21.95
N LEU A 32 -1.67 3.76 22.89
CA LEU A 32 -0.26 4.04 22.60
C LEU A 32 0.53 2.73 22.71
N THR A 33 0.81 2.10 21.58
CA THR A 33 1.50 0.81 21.49
C THR A 33 3.00 1.02 21.37
N LEU A 34 3.74 0.58 22.39
CA LEU A 34 5.19 0.56 22.44
C LEU A 34 5.68 -0.82 22.01
N ARG A 35 6.18 -0.89 20.78
CA ARG A 35 6.52 -2.17 20.16
C ARG A 35 7.78 -2.79 20.76
N THR A 36 7.82 -4.11 20.77
CA THR A 36 8.90 -4.88 21.39
C THR A 36 10.28 -4.51 20.80
N ALA A 37 10.38 -4.25 19.49
CA ALA A 37 11.65 -3.87 18.87
C ALA A 37 12.18 -2.52 19.38
N LEU A 38 11.30 -1.52 19.55
CA LEU A 38 11.67 -0.23 20.13
C LEU A 38 12.12 -0.38 21.59
N LEU A 39 11.37 -1.14 22.38
CA LEU A 39 11.69 -1.39 23.79
C LEU A 39 13.01 -2.14 23.94
N GLN A 40 13.22 -3.17 23.12
CA GLN A 40 14.47 -3.92 23.01
C GLN A 40 15.65 -3.01 22.68
N HIS A 41 15.51 -2.19 21.63
CA HIS A 41 16.56 -1.24 21.21
C HIS A 41 16.89 -0.22 22.30
N SER A 42 15.87 0.31 22.96
CA SER A 42 16.01 1.30 24.03
C SER A 42 16.75 0.73 25.24
N ILE A 43 16.38 -0.46 25.69
CA ILE A 43 17.07 -1.16 26.80
C ILE A 43 18.49 -1.53 26.41
N ALA A 44 18.70 -2.07 25.20
CA ALA A 44 20.03 -2.48 24.74
C ALA A 44 21.01 -1.29 24.73
N ARG A 45 20.60 -0.15 24.17
CA ARG A 45 21.39 1.08 24.13
C ARG A 45 21.63 1.69 25.52
N TYR A 46 20.63 1.62 26.41
CA TYR A 46 20.77 2.10 27.78
C TYR A 46 21.79 1.28 28.58
N LEU A 47 21.73 -0.06 28.47
CA LEU A 47 22.67 -0.94 29.16
C LEU A 47 24.06 -0.91 28.53
N ASN A 48 24.12 -0.78 27.20
CA ASN A 48 25.36 -0.78 26.44
C ASN A 48 25.41 0.34 25.38
N PRO A 49 25.96 1.51 25.72
CA PRO A 49 26.13 2.59 24.76
C PRO A 49 27.12 2.24 23.63
N GLN A 50 28.05 1.29 23.86
CA GLN A 50 29.05 0.83 22.89
C GLN A 50 28.70 -0.59 22.43
N LEU A 51 27.85 -0.70 21.41
CA LEU A 51 27.25 -1.97 20.97
C LEU A 51 28.27 -3.06 20.57
N ASP A 52 29.50 -2.70 20.24
CA ASP A 52 30.57 -3.60 19.79
C ASP A 52 31.36 -4.28 20.94
N GLN A 53 31.12 -3.88 22.19
CA GLN A 53 31.81 -4.44 23.37
C GLN A 53 30.81 -4.88 24.43
N PRO A 54 31.14 -5.83 25.32
CA PRO A 54 30.30 -6.14 26.47
C PRO A 54 30.08 -4.92 27.37
N ALA A 55 28.84 -4.71 27.82
CA ALA A 55 28.50 -3.68 28.78
C ALA A 55 29.22 -3.91 30.10
N VAL A 56 30.00 -2.93 30.54
CA VAL A 56 30.67 -2.98 31.85
C VAL A 56 29.69 -2.58 32.95
N LEU A 57 29.19 -3.58 33.68
CA LEU A 57 28.28 -3.37 34.82
C LEU A 57 29.05 -3.00 36.10
N TYR A 58 30.20 -3.62 36.30
CA TYR A 58 31.13 -3.34 37.39
C TYR A 58 32.53 -3.83 37.03
N GLN A 59 33.57 -3.11 37.44
CA GLN A 59 34.97 -3.53 37.24
C GLN A 59 35.88 -2.89 38.30
N GLU A 60 36.68 -3.71 38.95
CA GLU A 60 37.69 -3.33 39.94
C GLU A 60 38.99 -4.11 39.64
N GLY A 61 39.87 -3.48 38.87
CA GLY A 61 41.05 -4.14 38.32
C GLY A 61 40.70 -5.26 37.33
N PRO A 62 41.67 -6.14 36.99
CA PRO A 62 41.48 -7.17 35.97
C PRO A 62 40.79 -8.46 36.50
N TYR A 63 40.64 -8.61 37.82
CA TYR A 63 40.19 -9.86 38.44
C TYR A 63 38.81 -9.79 39.08
N ARG A 64 38.20 -8.61 39.21
CA ARG A 64 36.85 -8.44 39.78
C ARG A 64 36.00 -7.64 38.82
N PHE A 65 35.07 -8.29 38.15
CA PHE A 65 34.20 -7.62 37.18
C PHE A 65 32.85 -8.32 37.02
N LEU A 66 31.88 -7.56 36.51
CA LEU A 66 30.60 -8.03 36.00
C LEU A 66 30.36 -7.33 34.68
N HIS A 67 30.31 -8.10 33.60
CA HIS A 67 29.99 -7.62 32.26
C HIS A 67 28.72 -8.32 31.75
N SER A 68 28.05 -7.67 30.80
CA SER A 68 26.79 -8.15 30.21
C SER A 68 26.87 -7.96 28.70
N ASP A 69 26.40 -8.92 27.92
CA ASP A 69 26.18 -8.70 26.49
C ASP A 69 24.86 -9.31 26.03
N GLN A 70 24.52 -9.06 24.76
CA GLN A 70 23.31 -9.58 24.12
C GLN A 70 22.03 -9.38 24.97
N PRO A 71 21.75 -8.15 25.45
CA PRO A 71 20.48 -7.89 26.15
C PRO A 71 19.32 -8.17 25.20
N ARG A 72 18.30 -8.86 25.68
CA ARG A 72 17.10 -9.23 24.93
C ARG A 72 15.86 -9.07 25.81
N LEU A 73 14.95 -8.21 25.38
CA LEU A 73 13.60 -8.06 25.86
C LEU A 73 12.66 -8.82 24.91
N SER A 74 11.83 -9.68 25.49
CA SER A 74 10.83 -10.47 24.77
C SER A 74 9.54 -10.48 25.57
N ILE A 75 8.42 -10.81 24.93
CA ILE A 75 7.15 -11.02 25.63
C ILE A 75 6.88 -12.52 25.69
N ARG A 76 6.69 -13.06 26.89
CA ARG A 76 6.37 -14.48 27.13
C ARG A 76 5.17 -14.56 28.07
N GLY A 77 4.10 -15.22 27.64
CA GLY A 77 2.89 -15.39 28.45
C GLY A 77 2.24 -14.06 28.87
N GLY A 78 2.31 -13.01 28.05
CA GLY A 78 1.77 -11.68 28.37
C GLY A 78 2.60 -10.89 29.39
N GLN A 79 3.88 -11.24 29.59
CA GLN A 79 4.78 -10.51 30.47
C GLN A 79 6.11 -10.20 29.76
N PRO A 80 6.65 -8.97 29.88
CA PRO A 80 7.98 -8.66 29.41
C PRO A 80 9.02 -9.45 30.19
N HIS A 81 9.95 -10.05 29.47
CA HIS A 81 11.08 -10.76 30.03
C HIS A 81 12.38 -10.22 29.47
N PHE A 82 13.27 -9.83 30.37
CA PHE A 82 14.63 -9.42 30.04
C PHE A 82 15.58 -10.59 30.23
N SER A 83 16.43 -10.83 29.24
CA SER A 83 17.51 -11.79 29.32
C SER A 83 18.82 -11.19 28.82
N SER A 84 19.92 -11.64 29.38
CA SER A 84 21.26 -11.23 28.92
C SER A 84 22.27 -12.30 29.31
N ARG A 85 23.36 -12.37 28.56
CA ARG A 85 24.51 -13.17 28.94
C ARG A 85 25.41 -12.36 29.85
N ILE A 86 25.91 -13.02 30.89
CA ILE A 86 26.65 -12.39 31.97
C ILE A 86 28.02 -13.06 32.11
N TYR A 87 29.05 -12.23 32.25
CA TYR A 87 30.42 -12.65 32.53
C TYR A 87 30.83 -12.03 33.86
N ALA A 88 31.17 -12.87 34.82
CA ALA A 88 31.59 -12.43 36.14
C ALA A 88 32.96 -13.00 36.48
N SER A 89 33.81 -12.18 37.10
CA SER A 89 35.01 -12.67 37.77
C SER A 89 35.11 -12.14 39.19
N LEU A 90 35.49 -13.01 40.10
CA LEU A 90 35.69 -12.72 41.52
C LEU A 90 37.07 -13.25 41.94
N GLY A 91 38.09 -12.43 41.76
CA GLY A 91 39.41 -12.64 42.34
C GLY A 91 39.47 -12.16 43.79
N PHE A 92 40.32 -12.79 44.59
CA PHE A 92 40.69 -12.33 45.93
C PHE A 92 42.22 -12.28 46.05
N SER A 93 42.72 -11.25 46.74
CA SER A 93 44.15 -11.10 47.00
C SER A 93 44.52 -11.91 48.25
N LEU A 94 45.51 -12.79 48.13
CA LEU A 94 46.09 -13.52 49.26
C LEU A 94 47.60 -13.24 49.27
N LEU A 95 48.11 -12.65 50.35
CA LEU A 95 49.54 -12.30 50.51
C LEU A 95 50.10 -11.43 49.37
N GLY A 96 49.31 -10.48 48.84
CA GLY A 96 49.75 -9.55 47.79
C GLY A 96 49.87 -10.15 46.39
N LYS A 97 49.49 -11.41 46.19
CA LYS A 97 49.38 -12.09 44.89
C LYS A 97 47.91 -12.46 44.65
N TRP A 98 47.46 -12.45 43.39
CA TRP A 98 46.10 -12.81 42.97
C TRP A 98 46.11 -14.23 42.40
N PRO A 99 46.00 -15.31 43.20
CA PRO A 99 46.39 -16.63 42.73
C PRO A 99 45.22 -17.39 42.09
N VAL A 100 43.97 -17.03 42.42
CA VAL A 100 42.76 -17.72 41.93
C VAL A 100 41.60 -16.73 41.86
N GLY A 101 40.91 -16.68 40.71
CA GLY A 101 39.65 -15.96 40.56
C GLY A 101 38.60 -16.90 40.00
N LEU A 102 37.41 -16.93 40.62
CA LEU A 102 36.27 -17.64 40.06
C LEU A 102 35.84 -16.87 38.80
N LYS A 103 35.95 -17.49 37.63
CA LYS A 103 35.33 -16.99 36.39
C LYS A 103 34.03 -17.73 36.18
N TRP A 104 32.98 -16.97 35.92
CA TRP A 104 31.65 -17.50 35.70
C TRP A 104 31.07 -16.88 34.43
N VAL A 105 30.45 -17.74 33.62
CA VAL A 105 29.74 -17.36 32.40
C VAL A 105 28.41 -18.09 32.41
N GLY A 106 27.36 -17.35 32.13
CA GLY A 106 26.00 -17.89 32.06
C GLY A 106 25.03 -16.84 31.55
N SER A 107 23.75 -17.07 31.80
CA SER A 107 22.69 -16.14 31.41
C SER A 107 21.83 -15.78 32.61
N ILE A 108 21.16 -14.66 32.47
CA ILE A 108 20.13 -14.23 33.39
C ILE A 108 18.81 -14.07 32.64
N ASP A 109 17.72 -14.44 33.31
CA ASP A 109 16.35 -14.23 32.86
C ASP A 109 15.60 -13.50 33.99
N MET A 110 14.82 -12.48 33.64
CA MET A 110 14.04 -11.67 34.57
C MET A 110 12.64 -11.45 34.01
N SER A 111 11.62 -11.75 34.81
CA SER A 111 10.25 -11.37 34.52
C SER A 111 10.00 -9.97 35.05
N LEU A 112 9.42 -9.09 34.22
CA LEU A 112 9.23 -7.68 34.52
C LEU A 112 7.74 -7.32 34.53
N THR A 113 7.37 -6.35 35.38
CA THR A 113 6.06 -5.69 35.31
C THR A 113 6.27 -4.24 34.91
N PRO A 114 5.73 -3.80 33.76
CA PRO A 114 5.85 -2.41 33.33
C PRO A 114 4.87 -1.50 34.09
N TYR A 115 5.26 -0.26 34.29
CA TYR A 115 4.41 0.79 34.83
C TYR A 115 4.79 2.16 34.26
N VAL A 116 3.86 3.10 34.27
CA VAL A 116 4.11 4.50 33.92
C VAL A 116 4.04 5.34 35.19
N ASP A 117 5.09 6.12 35.46
CA ASP A 117 5.12 7.03 36.61
C ASP A 117 4.43 8.38 36.31
N GLU A 118 4.29 9.23 37.34
CA GLU A 118 3.66 10.56 37.22
C GLU A 118 4.40 11.50 36.26
N LYS A 119 5.67 11.20 35.92
CA LYS A 119 6.48 11.96 34.97
C LYS A 119 6.36 11.44 33.54
N TRP A 120 5.42 10.52 33.28
CA TRP A 120 5.22 9.86 31.99
C TRP A 120 6.43 9.04 31.55
N GLN A 121 7.13 8.43 32.51
CA GLN A 121 8.22 7.50 32.21
C GLN A 121 7.71 6.07 32.27
N LEU A 122 7.86 5.31 31.18
CA LEU A 122 7.72 3.85 31.23
C LEU A 122 8.92 3.27 31.96
N ARG A 123 8.65 2.46 32.99
CA ARG A 123 9.64 1.82 33.86
C ARG A 123 9.24 0.36 34.15
N TYR A 124 10.14 -0.38 34.78
CA TYR A 124 9.93 -1.80 35.09
C TYR A 124 10.22 -2.11 36.55
N HIS A 125 9.38 -2.97 37.13
CA HIS A 125 9.68 -3.68 38.36
C HIS A 125 10.14 -5.10 38.04
N ILE A 126 11.19 -5.56 38.71
CA ILE A 126 11.63 -6.96 38.59
C ILE A 126 10.74 -7.82 39.48
N VAL A 127 10.00 -8.75 38.88
CA VAL A 127 9.11 -9.68 39.60
C VAL A 127 9.88 -10.90 40.06
N ASP A 128 10.62 -11.51 39.13
CA ASP A 128 11.47 -12.65 39.38
C ASP A 128 12.78 -12.52 38.59
N SER A 129 13.84 -13.16 39.08
CA SER A 129 15.12 -13.17 38.39
C SER A 129 15.84 -14.50 38.66
N ILE A 130 16.25 -15.17 37.59
CA ILE A 130 16.86 -16.49 37.60
C ILE A 130 18.17 -16.44 36.84
N ILE A 131 19.23 -17.01 37.43
CA ILE A 131 20.52 -17.19 36.77
C ILE A 131 20.70 -18.64 36.34
N TYR A 132 21.18 -18.84 35.12
CA TYR A 132 21.55 -20.12 34.55
C TYR A 132 23.05 -20.14 34.27
N ASP A 133 23.69 -21.28 34.49
CA ASP A 133 25.08 -21.48 34.05
C ASP A 133 25.17 -21.73 32.53
N LYS A 134 26.39 -21.95 32.04
CA LYS A 134 26.67 -22.24 30.62
C LYS A 134 25.92 -23.46 30.07
N ASP A 135 25.50 -24.39 30.93
CA ASP A 135 24.80 -25.64 30.56
C ASP A 135 23.27 -25.47 30.67
N GLY A 136 22.79 -24.27 30.99
CA GLY A 136 21.37 -23.94 31.12
C GLY A 136 20.75 -24.44 32.43
N THR A 137 21.55 -24.88 33.40
CA THR A 137 21.07 -25.40 34.68
C THR A 137 21.11 -24.32 35.77
N LYS A 138 20.27 -24.45 36.81
CA LYS A 138 20.29 -23.56 37.97
C LYS A 138 21.51 -23.91 38.84
N PRO A 139 22.55 -23.07 38.93
CA PRO A 139 23.81 -23.48 39.54
C PRO A 139 23.75 -23.53 41.07
N MET A 140 24.47 -24.49 41.67
CA MET A 140 24.59 -24.67 43.13
C MET A 140 25.46 -23.59 43.81
N MET A 141 26.26 -22.82 43.05
CA MET A 141 27.19 -21.77 43.52
C MET A 141 26.76 -20.34 43.11
N SER A 142 25.46 -20.04 43.20
CA SER A 142 24.86 -18.81 42.66
C SER A 142 24.99 -17.57 43.55
N SER A 143 25.23 -17.69 44.87
CA SER A 143 25.06 -16.56 45.80
C SER A 143 25.98 -15.36 45.53
N LEU A 144 27.23 -15.57 45.12
CA LEU A 144 28.20 -14.48 44.90
C LEU A 144 27.94 -13.69 43.60
N VAL A 145 27.72 -14.40 42.49
CA VAL A 145 27.36 -13.76 41.21
C VAL A 145 25.99 -13.10 41.31
N TRP A 146 25.05 -13.76 41.99
CA TRP A 146 23.74 -13.20 42.31
C TRP A 146 23.83 -11.89 43.08
N ASN A 147 24.74 -11.78 44.06
CA ASN A 147 24.98 -10.54 44.79
C ASN A 147 25.52 -9.41 43.89
N LEU A 148 26.40 -9.73 42.93
CA LEU A 148 26.87 -8.73 41.95
C LEU A 148 25.72 -8.28 41.04
N VAL A 149 24.93 -9.21 40.52
CA VAL A 149 23.76 -8.92 39.69
C VAL A 149 22.75 -8.04 40.43
N LYS A 150 22.39 -8.40 41.67
CA LYS A 150 21.49 -7.61 42.52
C LYS A 150 22.01 -6.21 42.81
N ARG A 151 23.33 -6.04 42.89
CA ARG A 151 23.95 -4.75 43.21
C ARG A 151 24.13 -3.85 41.98
N TYR A 152 24.38 -4.43 40.81
CA TYR A 152 24.83 -3.66 39.63
C TYR A 152 23.91 -3.77 38.42
N LEU A 153 23.23 -4.91 38.21
CA LEU A 153 22.32 -5.09 37.07
C LEU A 153 20.88 -4.74 37.44
N HIS A 154 20.34 -5.27 38.55
CA HIS A 154 18.97 -4.99 38.97
C HIS A 154 18.69 -3.49 39.09
N PRO A 155 19.52 -2.68 39.77
CA PRO A 155 19.25 -1.25 39.91
C PRO A 155 19.38 -0.49 38.59
N ARG A 156 20.24 -0.93 37.66
CA ARG A 156 20.31 -0.34 36.31
C ARG A 156 19.03 -0.62 35.54
N LEU A 157 18.54 -1.86 35.56
CA LEU A 157 17.32 -2.22 34.85
C LEU A 157 16.08 -1.52 35.46
N GLU A 158 15.97 -1.41 36.78
CA GLU A 158 14.88 -0.67 37.43
C GLU A 158 15.00 0.86 37.26
N ASN A 159 16.22 1.38 37.05
CA ASN A 159 16.44 2.79 36.72
C ASN A 159 16.24 3.11 35.23
N PHE A 160 16.12 2.10 34.36
CA PHE A 160 15.76 2.33 32.97
C PHE A 160 14.43 3.08 32.91
N SER A 161 14.37 4.08 32.02
CA SER A 161 13.14 4.79 31.73
C SER A 161 13.06 5.13 30.26
N LEU A 162 11.85 5.07 29.72
CA LEU A 162 11.52 5.58 28.39
C LEU A 162 10.52 6.72 28.55
N ASP A 163 10.87 7.89 28.03
CA ASP A 163 10.00 9.08 28.09
C ASP A 163 8.85 8.93 27.10
N LEU A 164 7.62 8.91 27.61
CA LEU A 164 6.40 8.81 26.80
C LEU A 164 5.80 10.17 26.47
N LYS A 165 6.33 11.28 26.99
CA LYS A 165 5.84 12.62 26.63
C LYS A 165 5.98 12.94 25.14
N PRO A 166 7.10 12.63 24.46
CA PRO A 166 7.22 12.90 23.03
C PRO A 166 6.11 12.21 22.19
N PRO A 167 5.92 10.87 22.25
CA PRO A 167 4.86 10.23 21.47
C PRO A 167 3.45 10.67 21.90
N GLN A 168 3.24 10.98 23.18
CA GLN A 168 1.98 11.57 23.65
C GLN A 168 1.72 12.93 22.99
N GLN A 169 2.72 13.82 22.95
CA GLN A 169 2.60 15.14 22.35
C GLN A 169 2.39 15.07 20.84
N GLU A 170 2.99 14.10 20.15
CA GLU A 170 2.75 13.83 18.73
C GLU A 170 1.29 13.46 18.49
N ILE A 171 0.73 12.54 19.29
CA ILE A 171 -0.70 12.19 19.22
C ILE A 171 -1.56 13.44 19.49
N ILE A 172 -1.30 14.20 20.56
CA ILE A 172 -2.06 15.42 20.88
C ILE A 172 -2.01 16.43 19.71
N ALA A 173 -0.83 16.67 19.15
CA ALA A 173 -0.63 17.61 18.04
C ALA A 173 -1.36 17.15 16.77
N PHE A 174 -1.32 15.84 16.49
CA PHE A 174 -2.05 15.23 15.40
C PHE A 174 -3.56 15.39 15.57
N LEU A 175 -4.11 15.07 16.75
CA LEU A 175 -5.54 15.16 17.03
C LEU A 175 -6.07 16.59 16.95
N LYS A 176 -5.35 17.56 17.52
CA LYS A 176 -5.72 18.98 17.38
C LYS A 176 -5.84 19.43 15.93
N ALA A 177 -5.04 18.84 15.06
CA ALA A 177 -5.01 19.23 13.67
C ALA A 177 -6.07 18.54 12.81
N CYS A 178 -6.70 17.48 13.30
CA CYS A 178 -7.88 16.89 12.68
C CYS A 178 -9.18 17.60 13.07
N ALA A 179 -9.18 18.35 14.16
CA ALA A 179 -10.35 19.07 14.65
C ALA A 179 -10.73 20.26 13.76
N SER A 180 -12.03 20.46 13.51
CA SER A 180 -12.51 21.66 12.85
C SER A 180 -12.36 22.90 13.75
N PRO A 181 -12.40 24.13 13.19
CA PRO A 181 -12.33 25.37 13.98
C PRO A 181 -13.42 25.48 15.07
N ASP A 182 -14.60 24.90 14.82
CA ASP A 182 -15.74 24.96 15.73
C ASP A 182 -15.61 23.94 16.88
N GLU A 183 -14.91 22.83 16.64
CA GLU A 183 -14.73 21.72 17.60
C GLU A 183 -13.43 21.80 18.40
N ILE A 184 -12.46 22.62 17.95
CA ILE A 184 -11.11 22.65 18.51
C ILE A 184 -11.10 22.89 20.03
N ASN A 185 -12.01 23.72 20.55
CA ASN A 185 -12.11 24.00 21.98
C ASN A 185 -12.58 22.78 22.80
N GLN A 186 -13.50 21.98 22.25
CA GLN A 186 -13.99 20.76 22.89
C GLN A 186 -12.91 19.68 22.87
N VAL A 187 -12.23 19.53 21.73
CA VAL A 187 -11.09 18.62 21.56
C VAL A 187 -9.95 18.99 22.50
N GLU A 188 -9.59 20.29 22.60
CA GLU A 188 -8.57 20.74 23.55
C GLU A 188 -8.93 20.46 25.01
N SER A 189 -10.21 20.62 25.39
CA SER A 189 -10.67 20.31 26.74
C SER A 189 -10.53 18.82 27.05
N ALA A 190 -10.95 17.95 26.13
CA ALA A 190 -10.79 16.50 26.27
C ALA A 190 -9.30 16.10 26.36
N LEU A 191 -8.44 16.68 25.51
CA LEU A 191 -6.99 16.40 25.50
C LEU A 191 -6.29 16.83 26.81
N ARG A 192 -6.78 17.87 27.51
CA ARG A 192 -6.24 18.28 28.82
C ARG A 192 -6.53 17.28 29.94
N SER A 193 -7.55 16.44 29.78
CA SER A 193 -7.91 15.39 30.73
C SER A 193 -7.12 14.09 30.54
N MET A 194 -6.20 14.05 29.57
CA MET A 194 -5.51 12.82 29.16
C MET A 194 -4.66 12.23 30.29
N LEU A 195 -4.92 10.97 30.62
CA LEU A 195 -4.17 10.20 31.62
C LEU A 195 -3.76 8.83 31.08
N ALA A 196 -2.64 8.31 31.55
CA ALA A 196 -2.27 6.92 31.27
C ALA A 196 -3.18 5.96 32.05
N GLY A 197 -3.85 5.05 31.34
CA GLY A 197 -4.67 3.99 31.91
C GLY A 197 -3.84 2.80 32.37
N ARG A 198 -4.52 1.69 32.66
CA ARG A 198 -3.85 0.44 33.07
C ARG A 198 -3.11 -0.16 31.87
N LEU A 199 -1.80 -0.33 31.99
CA LEU A 199 -0.98 -0.93 30.94
C LEU A 199 -1.46 -2.35 30.59
N ARG A 200 -1.42 -2.65 29.30
CA ARG A 200 -1.70 -3.98 28.75
C ARG A 200 -0.44 -4.46 28.04
N VAL A 201 -0.17 -5.77 28.11
CA VAL A 201 0.95 -6.39 27.42
C VAL A 201 0.37 -7.43 26.47
N ASP A 202 0.65 -7.30 25.19
CA ASP A 202 0.22 -8.23 24.15
C ASP A 202 1.42 -8.86 23.44
N ALA A 203 1.21 -9.62 22.38
CA ALA A 203 2.30 -10.29 21.66
C ALA A 203 3.27 -9.28 20.99
N ASN A 204 2.80 -8.08 20.67
CA ASN A 204 3.49 -7.11 19.83
C ASN A 204 4.23 -6.06 20.68
N GLY A 205 3.80 -5.82 21.92
CA GLY A 205 4.43 -4.85 22.80
C GLY A 205 3.70 -4.56 24.11
N ILE A 206 3.94 -3.34 24.60
CA ILE A 206 3.24 -2.77 25.75
C ILE A 206 2.29 -1.70 25.24
N VAL A 207 1.00 -1.87 25.48
CA VAL A 207 -0.02 -0.86 25.21
C VAL A 207 -0.18 0.00 26.47
N VAL A 208 0.00 1.30 26.29
CA VAL A 208 -0.29 2.34 27.28
C VAL A 208 -1.60 3.02 26.86
N PRO A 209 -2.74 2.67 27.46
CA PRO A 209 -3.99 3.35 27.16
C PRO A 209 -3.90 4.83 27.51
N LEU A 210 -4.28 5.72 26.59
CA LEU A 210 -4.46 7.14 26.85
C LEU A 210 -5.96 7.36 27.07
N MET A 211 -6.36 7.62 28.30
CA MET A 211 -7.75 7.85 28.69
C MET A 211 -8.09 9.33 28.55
N LEU A 212 -9.12 9.65 27.79
CA LEU A 212 -9.65 11.01 27.64
C LEU A 212 -11.07 11.06 28.18
N ALA A 213 -11.39 12.06 28.99
CA ALA A 213 -12.75 12.34 29.39
C ALA A 213 -13.48 13.09 28.26
N VAL A 214 -14.64 12.59 27.85
CA VAL A 214 -15.52 13.29 26.92
C VAL A 214 -16.43 14.22 27.71
N PRO A 215 -16.54 15.51 27.35
CA PRO A 215 -17.51 16.40 27.97
C PRO A 215 -18.94 15.88 27.74
N ASP A 216 -19.79 15.92 28.77
CA ASP A 216 -21.22 15.64 28.65
C ASP A 216 -21.88 16.68 27.73
N SER A 217 -21.95 16.42 26.43
CA SER A 217 -22.83 17.12 25.50
C SER A 217 -24.10 16.29 25.27
N ALA A 218 -25.24 16.99 25.18
CA ALA A 218 -26.58 16.41 25.04
C ALA A 218 -26.63 15.26 24.02
N PRO A 219 -27.48 14.24 24.22
CA PRO A 219 -27.56 13.10 23.32
C PRO A 219 -27.83 13.60 21.90
N ALA A 220 -26.87 13.41 21.00
CA ALA A 220 -27.13 13.50 19.58
C ALA A 220 -28.12 12.37 19.28
N ALA A 221 -29.37 12.73 19.01
CA ALA A 221 -30.29 11.80 18.40
C ALA A 221 -29.62 11.33 17.11
N GLU A 222 -29.41 10.02 16.96
CA GLU A 222 -29.19 9.41 15.65
C GLU A 222 -30.48 9.65 14.85
N MET A 223 -30.60 10.85 14.29
CA MET A 223 -31.46 11.05 13.14
C MET A 223 -30.76 10.31 12.02
N ALA A 224 -31.23 9.10 11.73
CA ALA A 224 -30.94 8.46 10.47
C ALA A 224 -31.26 9.47 9.38
N LEU A 225 -30.21 10.03 8.77
CA LEU A 225 -30.38 10.87 7.60
C LEU A 225 -31.17 10.02 6.59
N PRO A 226 -32.21 10.59 5.95
CA PRO A 226 -32.94 9.86 4.93
C PRO A 226 -31.93 9.33 3.92
N ALA A 227 -32.10 8.09 3.49
CA ALA A 227 -31.25 7.50 2.46
C ALA A 227 -31.18 8.46 1.27
N GLU A 228 -30.00 9.02 1.03
CA GLU A 228 -29.80 9.93 -0.08
C GLU A 228 -30.01 9.17 -1.39
N ALA A 229 -30.56 9.87 -2.38
CA ALA A 229 -30.71 9.29 -3.71
C ALA A 229 -29.31 8.93 -4.26
N PRO A 230 -29.19 7.90 -5.12
CA PRO A 230 -27.95 7.62 -5.81
C PRO A 230 -27.45 8.87 -6.55
N LEU A 231 -26.15 9.14 -6.43
CA LEU A 231 -25.50 10.31 -7.05
C LEU A 231 -25.79 10.34 -8.55
N ASP A 232 -26.21 11.49 -9.07
CA ASP A 232 -26.25 11.73 -10.51
C ASP A 232 -24.84 11.83 -11.12
N ALA A 233 -24.72 11.97 -12.44
CA ALA A 233 -23.42 11.98 -13.11
C ALA A 233 -22.50 13.14 -12.66
N VAL A 234 -23.08 14.31 -12.31
CA VAL A 234 -22.34 15.49 -11.86
C VAL A 234 -21.96 15.34 -10.40
N GLU A 235 -22.87 14.85 -9.58
CA GLU A 235 -22.63 14.50 -8.19
C GLU A 235 -21.54 13.42 -8.06
N MET A 236 -21.51 12.46 -8.99
CA MET A 236 -20.47 11.43 -9.03
C MET A 236 -19.08 11.99 -9.34
N GLU A 237 -18.97 12.94 -10.26
CA GLU A 237 -17.70 13.60 -10.56
C GLU A 237 -17.20 14.43 -9.36
N ASN A 238 -18.10 15.13 -8.67
CA ASN A 238 -17.76 15.87 -7.46
C ASN A 238 -17.36 14.93 -6.32
N PHE A 239 -18.06 13.81 -6.17
CA PHE A 239 -17.75 12.79 -5.18
C PHE A 239 -16.41 12.09 -5.47
N GLN A 240 -16.07 11.85 -6.74
CA GLN A 240 -14.74 11.36 -7.13
C GLN A 240 -13.63 12.30 -6.63
N LYS A 241 -13.78 13.62 -6.79
CA LYS A 241 -12.80 14.60 -6.30
C LYS A 241 -12.62 14.56 -4.77
N VAL A 242 -13.64 14.16 -4.02
CA VAL A 242 -13.54 13.97 -2.56
C VAL A 242 -12.64 12.79 -2.21
N LEU A 243 -12.52 11.79 -3.10
CA LEU A 243 -11.73 10.57 -2.86
C LEU A 243 -10.28 10.65 -3.37
N GLU A 244 -9.96 11.62 -4.23
CA GLU A 244 -8.60 11.84 -4.72
C GLU A 244 -7.55 11.99 -3.60
N PRO A 245 -7.80 12.75 -2.51
CA PRO A 245 -6.84 12.86 -1.42
C PRO A 245 -6.60 11.55 -0.69
N TRP A 246 -7.62 10.68 -0.59
CA TRP A 246 -7.47 9.35 -0.01
C TRP A 246 -6.58 8.45 -0.88
N ASP A 247 -6.81 8.44 -2.19
CA ASP A 247 -5.97 7.67 -3.10
C ASP A 247 -4.51 8.17 -3.11
N ALA A 248 -4.32 9.49 -3.12
CA ALA A 248 -2.99 10.09 -3.05
C ALA A 248 -2.27 9.72 -1.74
N PHE A 249 -2.98 9.76 -0.61
CA PHE A 249 -2.48 9.28 0.69
C PHE A 249 -2.02 7.82 0.61
N MET A 250 -2.85 6.93 0.06
CA MET A 250 -2.52 5.50 -0.06
C MET A 250 -1.27 5.30 -0.93
N VAL A 251 -1.20 5.94 -2.10
CA VAL A 251 -0.03 5.87 -2.98
C VAL A 251 1.23 6.37 -2.27
N PHE A 252 1.15 7.48 -1.54
CA PHE A 252 2.28 8.01 -0.78
C PHE A 252 2.78 7.03 0.28
N VAL A 253 1.87 6.47 1.07
CA VAL A 253 2.20 5.49 2.12
C VAL A 253 2.83 4.23 1.52
N ILE A 254 2.24 3.71 0.44
CA ILE A 254 2.74 2.51 -0.25
C ILE A 254 4.14 2.73 -0.84
N LYS A 255 4.39 3.89 -1.46
CA LYS A 255 5.72 4.23 -1.98
C LYS A 255 6.75 4.35 -0.87
N SER A 256 6.39 5.03 0.23
CA SER A 256 7.27 5.22 1.38
C SER A 256 7.60 3.88 2.05
N ALA A 257 6.57 3.06 2.30
CA ALA A 257 6.74 1.72 2.85
C ALA A 257 7.52 0.80 1.91
N GLY A 258 7.21 0.79 0.62
CA GLY A 258 7.87 -0.04 -0.37
C GLY A 258 9.35 0.31 -0.59
N ALA A 259 9.71 1.59 -0.41
CA ALA A 259 11.10 2.04 -0.48
C ALA A 259 11.93 1.53 0.71
N ASP A 260 11.35 1.49 1.91
CA ASP A 260 12.03 0.97 3.10
C ASP A 260 12.04 -0.57 3.17
N LEU A 261 10.96 -1.21 2.71
CA LEU A 261 10.73 -2.65 2.80
C LEU A 261 11.26 -3.35 1.54
N VAL A 262 12.55 -3.72 1.57
CA VAL A 262 13.20 -4.46 0.48
C VAL A 262 12.88 -5.97 0.58
N ASP A 263 11.60 -6.33 0.45
CA ASP A 263 11.14 -7.72 0.47
C ASP A 263 10.02 -7.96 -0.54
N THR A 264 10.16 -9.01 -1.35
CA THR A 264 9.21 -9.32 -2.44
C THR A 264 7.81 -9.60 -1.91
N LYS A 265 7.68 -10.39 -0.83
CA LYS A 265 6.36 -10.70 -0.25
C LYS A 265 5.68 -9.43 0.26
N MET A 266 6.42 -8.55 0.93
CA MET A 266 5.86 -7.29 1.43
C MET A 266 5.41 -6.37 0.28
N ARG A 267 6.17 -6.32 -0.82
CA ARG A 267 5.77 -5.58 -2.02
C ARG A 267 4.49 -6.12 -2.63
N GLU A 268 4.35 -7.44 -2.74
CA GLU A 268 3.10 -8.07 -3.19
C GLU A 268 1.93 -7.71 -2.28
N GLN A 269 2.11 -7.76 -0.95
CA GLN A 269 1.07 -7.37 0.00
C GLN A 269 0.69 -5.88 -0.10
N LEU A 270 1.66 -4.98 -0.31
CA LEU A 270 1.41 -3.55 -0.54
C LEU A 270 0.69 -3.28 -1.86
N PHE A 271 1.03 -4.04 -2.91
CA PHE A 271 0.34 -3.99 -4.20
C PHE A 271 -1.11 -4.45 -4.04
N ASP A 272 -1.33 -5.60 -3.40
CA ASP A 272 -2.65 -6.16 -3.12
C ASP A 272 -3.51 -5.18 -2.33
N LEU A 273 -2.92 -4.50 -1.32
CA LEU A 273 -3.58 -3.46 -0.55
C LEU A 273 -4.02 -2.30 -1.46
N LEU A 274 -3.11 -1.74 -2.27
CA LEU A 274 -3.42 -0.62 -3.18
C LEU A 274 -4.58 -0.95 -4.10
N ILE A 275 -4.45 -2.05 -4.84
CA ILE A 275 -5.41 -2.45 -5.86
C ILE A 275 -6.74 -2.82 -5.22
N SER A 276 -6.73 -3.62 -4.14
CA SER A 276 -7.97 -4.00 -3.45
C SER A 276 -8.71 -2.79 -2.91
N SER A 277 -8.02 -1.83 -2.28
CA SER A 277 -8.63 -0.61 -1.77
C SER A 277 -9.29 0.19 -2.90
N ARG A 278 -8.66 0.30 -4.08
CA ARG A 278 -9.25 0.99 -5.23
C ARG A 278 -10.45 0.25 -5.83
N TYR A 279 -10.44 -1.08 -5.87
CA TYR A 279 -11.63 -1.84 -6.31
C TYR A 279 -12.81 -1.70 -5.36
N GLN A 280 -12.56 -1.61 -4.05
CA GLN A 280 -13.61 -1.38 -3.05
C GLN A 280 -14.26 0.00 -3.21
N LEU A 281 -13.61 0.97 -3.87
CA LEU A 281 -14.21 2.27 -4.19
C LEU A 281 -15.20 2.20 -5.35
N LEU A 282 -15.07 1.24 -6.27
CA LEU A 282 -15.87 1.24 -7.51
C LEU A 282 -17.38 1.14 -7.26
N PRO A 283 -17.89 0.24 -6.39
CA PRO A 283 -19.33 0.18 -6.11
C PRO A 283 -19.89 1.46 -5.49
N ILE A 284 -19.05 2.19 -4.73
CA ILE A 284 -19.39 3.49 -4.14
C ILE A 284 -19.48 4.54 -5.25
N LEU A 285 -18.49 4.57 -6.15
CA LEU A 285 -18.42 5.44 -7.32
C LEU A 285 -19.43 5.12 -8.43
N SER A 286 -20.09 3.97 -8.38
CA SER A 286 -21.15 3.61 -9.35
C SER A 286 -22.54 3.67 -8.73
N GLY A 287 -22.66 4.08 -7.45
CA GLY A 287 -23.93 4.09 -6.72
C GLY A 287 -24.53 2.69 -6.53
N GLU A 288 -23.74 1.62 -6.63
CA GLU A 288 -24.18 0.23 -6.52
C GLU A 288 -24.27 -0.24 -5.05
N THR A 289 -23.66 0.48 -4.12
CA THR A 289 -23.80 0.21 -2.68
C THR A 289 -25.22 0.49 -2.20
N THR A 290 -25.92 -0.56 -1.76
CA THR A 290 -27.11 -0.40 -0.91
C THR A 290 -26.71 0.29 0.40
N PRO A 291 -27.51 1.20 0.96
CA PRO A 291 -27.23 1.83 2.24
C PRO A 291 -27.30 0.76 3.35
N GLU A 292 -26.17 0.12 3.64
CA GLU A 292 -25.96 -0.50 4.94
C GLU A 292 -25.94 0.62 6.01
N PRO A 293 -26.35 0.35 7.25
CA PRO A 293 -26.26 1.33 8.32
C PRO A 293 -24.78 1.68 8.60
N GLY A 294 -24.31 2.80 8.04
CA GLY A 294 -22.95 3.33 8.24
C GLY A 294 -22.42 4.09 7.02
N ASP A 295 -21.30 4.80 7.19
CA ASP A 295 -20.58 5.47 6.09
C ASP A 295 -19.67 4.44 5.37
N PRO A 296 -19.88 4.15 4.08
CA PRO A 296 -19.07 3.18 3.33
C PRO A 296 -17.60 3.60 3.17
N LEU A 297 -17.30 4.90 3.17
CA LEU A 297 -15.92 5.40 3.11
C LEU A 297 -15.16 5.14 4.40
N ARG A 298 -15.86 5.26 5.52
CA ARG A 298 -15.33 4.90 6.84
C ARG A 298 -14.93 3.44 6.88
N THR A 299 -15.82 2.53 6.45
CA THR A 299 -15.52 1.08 6.40
C THR A 299 -14.30 0.79 5.53
N LEU A 300 -14.20 1.43 4.36
CA LEU A 300 -13.03 1.31 3.48
C LEU A 300 -11.74 1.74 4.19
N PHE A 301 -11.76 2.89 4.87
CA PHE A 301 -10.59 3.38 5.60
C PHE A 301 -10.15 2.40 6.69
N VAL A 302 -11.09 1.90 7.50
CA VAL A 302 -10.80 0.94 8.57
C VAL A 302 -10.18 -0.33 8.00
N ASP A 303 -10.76 -0.89 6.94
CA ASP A 303 -10.27 -2.10 6.28
C ASP A 303 -8.84 -1.93 5.73
N ALA A 304 -8.61 -0.83 5.01
CA ALA A 304 -7.31 -0.53 4.41
C ALA A 304 -6.25 -0.28 5.49
N TRP A 305 -6.60 0.47 6.55
CA TRP A 305 -5.70 0.73 7.67
C TRP A 305 -5.33 -0.56 8.40
N HIS A 306 -6.31 -1.43 8.69
CA HIS A 306 -6.04 -2.70 9.35
C HIS A 306 -5.06 -3.56 8.53
N GLN A 307 -5.24 -3.63 7.21
CA GLN A 307 -4.33 -4.39 6.34
C GLN A 307 -2.93 -3.79 6.31
N LEU A 308 -2.82 -2.47 6.18
CA LEU A 308 -1.54 -1.77 6.24
C LEU A 308 -0.81 -2.04 7.57
N ARG A 309 -1.53 -1.99 8.68
CA ARG A 309 -1.00 -2.28 10.02
C ARG A 309 -0.42 -3.69 10.08
N VAL A 310 -1.14 -4.70 9.59
CA VAL A 310 -0.66 -6.09 9.56
C VAL A 310 0.62 -6.22 8.73
N ILE A 311 0.69 -5.56 7.57
CA ILE A 311 1.90 -5.58 6.72
C ILE A 311 3.10 -4.98 7.48
N ILE A 312 2.92 -3.84 8.14
CA ILE A 312 3.98 -3.18 8.92
C ILE A 312 4.41 -4.05 10.11
N GLU A 313 3.46 -4.71 10.79
CA GLU A 313 3.73 -5.66 11.88
C GLU A 313 4.55 -6.87 11.39
N GLU A 314 4.14 -7.53 10.31
CA GLU A 314 4.90 -8.64 9.72
C GLU A 314 6.32 -8.21 9.29
N ALA A 315 6.45 -7.01 8.74
CA ALA A 315 7.74 -6.46 8.35
C ALA A 315 8.68 -6.21 9.53
N GLU A 316 8.14 -5.73 10.66
CA GLU A 316 8.91 -5.54 11.89
C GLU A 316 9.33 -6.87 12.52
N GLU A 317 8.44 -7.86 12.58
CA GLU A 317 8.76 -9.21 13.09
C GLU A 317 9.91 -9.86 12.31
N ARG A 318 9.98 -9.59 11.00
CA ARG A 318 11.06 -10.05 10.12
C ARG A 318 12.32 -9.18 10.19
N GLY A 319 12.31 -8.11 10.98
CA GLY A 319 13.44 -7.21 11.15
C GLY A 319 13.73 -6.35 9.92
N LEU A 320 12.74 -6.06 9.07
CA LEU A 320 12.90 -5.24 7.86
C LEU A 320 12.92 -3.73 8.17
N ILE A 321 12.37 -3.32 9.32
CA ILE A 321 12.22 -1.91 9.73
C ILE A 321 13.32 -1.49 10.73
N GLN A 322 14.54 -2.03 10.60
CA GLN A 322 15.59 -1.81 11.61
C GLN A 322 16.18 -0.39 11.63
N ALA A 323 16.14 0.33 10.51
CA ALA A 323 16.69 1.68 10.42
C ALA A 323 15.80 2.73 11.12
N GLN A 324 14.47 2.54 11.13
CA GLN A 324 13.51 3.58 11.54
C GLN A 324 12.30 3.04 12.34
N PRO A 325 12.49 2.23 13.40
CA PRO A 325 11.38 1.63 14.16
C PRO A 325 10.48 2.68 14.83
N LEU A 326 11.05 3.80 15.28
CA LEU A 326 10.28 4.89 15.89
C LEU A 326 9.33 5.56 14.88
N ARG A 327 9.74 5.72 13.63
CA ARG A 327 8.94 6.36 12.57
C ARG A 327 7.66 5.60 12.29
N TYR A 328 7.79 4.29 12.04
CA TYR A 328 6.64 3.41 11.82
C TYR A 328 5.78 3.24 13.07
N MET A 329 6.39 3.25 14.25
CA MET A 329 5.65 3.26 15.52
C MET A 329 4.78 4.52 15.66
N THR A 330 5.32 5.71 15.40
CA THR A 330 4.56 6.96 15.43
C THR A 330 3.44 6.95 14.39
N PHE A 331 3.73 6.54 13.16
CA PHE A 331 2.74 6.45 12.08
C PHE A 331 1.57 5.52 12.44
N VAL A 332 1.85 4.29 12.91
CA VAL A 332 0.80 3.35 13.27
C VAL A 332 -0.01 3.83 14.49
N ASN A 333 0.64 4.39 15.51
CA ASN A 333 -0.09 4.92 16.66
C ASN A 333 -0.97 6.12 16.31
N ALA A 334 -0.54 6.98 15.39
CA ALA A 334 -1.34 8.12 14.94
C ALA A 334 -2.62 7.66 14.23
N GLY A 335 -2.54 6.67 13.33
CA GLY A 335 -3.74 6.15 12.66
C GLY A 335 -4.61 5.27 13.57
N ASP A 336 -4.02 4.51 14.51
CA ASP A 336 -4.79 3.79 15.54
C ASP A 336 -5.55 4.77 16.46
N ALA A 337 -4.93 5.89 16.83
CA ALA A 337 -5.60 6.95 17.58
C ALA A 337 -6.74 7.59 16.78
N LEU A 338 -6.54 7.81 15.47
CA LEU A 338 -7.59 8.31 14.58
C LEU A 338 -8.79 7.36 14.54
N LEU A 339 -8.55 6.06 14.35
CA LEU A 339 -9.59 5.03 14.37
C LEU A 339 -10.31 4.93 15.72
N ALA A 340 -9.57 4.98 16.83
CA ALA A 340 -10.15 4.90 18.16
C ALA A 340 -11.06 6.10 18.45
N LEU A 341 -10.71 7.30 17.98
CA LEU A 341 -11.56 8.49 18.12
C LEU A 341 -12.79 8.44 17.26
N ASP A 342 -12.63 8.10 15.98
CA ASP A 342 -13.73 7.94 15.03
C ASP A 342 -14.76 6.91 15.55
N ALA A 343 -14.30 5.82 16.16
CA ALA A 343 -15.18 4.82 16.78
C ALA A 343 -15.84 5.30 18.09
N ALA A 344 -15.09 5.97 18.96
CA ALA A 344 -15.55 6.26 20.32
C ALA A 344 -16.38 7.54 20.42
N ALA A 345 -16.20 8.50 19.51
CA ALA A 345 -16.94 9.75 19.55
C ALA A 345 -17.12 10.39 18.16
N PRO A 346 -18.07 9.89 17.35
CA PRO A 346 -18.67 10.67 16.26
C PRO A 346 -19.15 12.05 16.74
N ARG A 347 -19.47 12.16 18.05
CA ARG A 347 -19.95 13.36 18.77
C ARG A 347 -18.90 14.45 18.99
N LEU A 348 -17.60 14.15 18.84
CA LEU A 348 -16.54 15.17 18.88
C LEU A 348 -16.35 15.84 17.51
N GLY A 349 -17.11 15.41 16.49
CA GLY A 349 -17.05 15.93 15.11
C GLY A 349 -15.72 15.67 14.38
N MET A 350 -14.85 14.87 15.01
CA MET A 350 -13.57 14.46 14.48
C MET A 350 -13.76 13.48 13.32
N GLN A 351 -13.86 14.01 12.10
CA GLN A 351 -13.85 13.24 10.87
C GLN A 351 -12.44 13.12 10.30
N ILE A 352 -12.22 12.12 9.44
CA ILE A 352 -10.98 12.00 8.68
C ILE A 352 -10.96 13.13 7.65
N THR A 353 -10.13 14.15 7.89
CA THR A 353 -9.98 15.31 7.00
C THR A 353 -8.76 15.16 6.09
N THR A 354 -8.76 15.89 4.96
CA THR A 354 -7.61 16.00 4.06
C THR A 354 -6.34 16.47 4.81
N ASP A 355 -6.47 17.44 5.72
CA ASP A 355 -5.31 17.89 6.51
C ASP A 355 -4.84 16.85 7.54
N GLY A 356 -5.76 16.07 8.11
CA GLY A 356 -5.45 14.91 8.93
C GLY A 356 -4.63 13.86 8.17
N LEU A 357 -5.08 13.48 6.96
CA LEU A 357 -4.35 12.55 6.09
C LEU A 357 -2.96 13.06 5.72
N ARG A 358 -2.84 14.35 5.37
CA ARG A 358 -1.56 14.98 5.03
C ARG A 358 -0.59 14.94 6.21
N ARG A 359 -1.08 15.16 7.42
CA ARG A 359 -0.26 15.08 8.65
C ARG A 359 0.13 13.66 8.99
N LEU A 360 -0.80 12.72 8.87
CA LEU A 360 -0.53 11.30 9.05
C LEU A 360 0.58 10.84 8.09
N ALA A 361 0.49 11.18 6.81
CA ALA A 361 1.54 10.90 5.82
C ALA A 361 2.90 11.51 6.20
N ARG A 362 2.92 12.74 6.73
CA ARG A 362 4.17 13.39 7.20
C ARG A 362 4.77 12.75 8.46
N THR A 363 4.01 11.96 9.23
CA THR A 363 4.63 11.15 10.30
C THR A 363 5.48 10.01 9.74
N LEU A 364 5.11 9.50 8.56
CA LEU A 364 5.85 8.45 7.85
C LEU A 364 7.06 9.01 7.10
N GLU A 365 6.94 10.20 6.50
CA GLU A 365 8.02 10.86 5.77
C GLU A 365 8.07 12.37 6.09
N PRO A 366 8.69 12.76 7.23
CA PRO A 366 8.69 14.14 7.71
C PRO A 366 9.56 15.07 6.86
N THR A 367 10.50 14.52 6.08
CA THR A 367 11.40 15.26 5.20
C THR A 367 10.86 15.41 3.78
N ALA A 368 9.68 14.86 3.47
CA ALA A 368 9.07 14.99 2.15
C ALA A 368 8.80 16.47 1.82
N THR A 369 9.31 16.93 0.68
CA THR A 369 9.12 18.30 0.19
C THR A 369 7.87 18.47 -0.67
N THR A 370 7.37 17.37 -1.23
CA THR A 370 6.14 17.33 -2.03
C THR A 370 4.92 17.21 -1.14
N ASP A 371 3.76 17.69 -1.61
CA ASP A 371 2.50 17.43 -0.90
C ASP A 371 2.21 15.91 -0.94
N PRO A 372 2.09 15.22 0.22
CA PRO A 372 1.75 13.81 0.26
C PRO A 372 0.39 13.46 -0.37
N LEU A 373 -0.48 14.46 -0.53
CA LEU A 373 -1.80 14.30 -1.13
C LEU A 373 -1.87 14.87 -2.56
N TYR A 374 -0.72 15.13 -3.18
CA TYR A 374 -0.70 15.52 -4.59
C TYR A 374 -1.31 14.41 -5.45
N PHE A 375 -2.32 14.79 -6.23
CA PHE A 375 -3.06 13.90 -7.11
C PHE A 375 -2.95 14.38 -8.54
N ASP A 376 -2.60 13.45 -9.42
CA ASP A 376 -2.58 13.62 -10.86
C ASP A 376 -2.95 12.30 -11.56
N TRP A 377 -3.07 12.35 -12.88
CA TRP A 377 -3.31 11.20 -13.74
C TRP A 377 -2.05 10.74 -14.48
N GLU A 378 -0.89 11.27 -14.14
CA GLU A 378 0.36 10.94 -14.80
C GLU A 378 0.82 9.53 -14.40
N VAL A 379 1.68 8.94 -15.24
CA VAL A 379 2.33 7.68 -14.91
C VAL A 379 3.37 7.95 -13.83
N ASP A 380 3.35 7.18 -12.74
CA ASP A 380 4.29 7.27 -11.63
C ASP A 380 5.42 6.23 -11.81
N PRO A 381 6.64 6.65 -12.19
CA PRO A 381 7.74 5.71 -12.42
C PRO A 381 8.12 4.93 -11.18
N ALA A 382 7.97 5.51 -9.98
CA ALA A 382 8.31 4.85 -8.73
C ALA A 382 7.30 3.75 -8.38
N LEU A 383 6.01 3.92 -8.70
CA LEU A 383 5.04 2.81 -8.58
C LEU A 383 5.37 1.66 -9.53
N ARG A 384 5.70 1.99 -10.79
CA ARG A 384 6.06 0.98 -11.79
C ARG A 384 7.31 0.21 -11.39
N GLU A 385 8.35 0.91 -10.93
CA GLU A 385 9.58 0.28 -10.44
C GLU A 385 9.32 -0.59 -9.21
N LEU A 386 8.60 -0.07 -8.22
CA LEU A 386 8.29 -0.75 -6.97
C LEU A 386 7.58 -2.09 -7.20
N PHE A 387 6.69 -2.14 -8.19
CA PHE A 387 5.89 -3.32 -8.52
C PHE A 387 6.34 -4.04 -9.80
N HIS A 388 7.56 -3.77 -10.26
CA HIS A 388 8.21 -4.46 -11.37
C HIS A 388 7.45 -4.41 -12.71
N PHE A 389 6.70 -3.34 -12.94
CA PHE A 389 6.19 -3.01 -14.27
C PHE A 389 7.38 -2.57 -15.15
N ALA A 390 7.33 -2.88 -16.45
CA ALA A 390 8.29 -2.33 -17.39
C ALA A 390 8.24 -0.79 -17.36
N PRO A 391 9.25 -0.07 -17.87
CA PRO A 391 9.11 1.36 -18.11
C PRO A 391 7.89 1.67 -18.99
N GLU A 392 7.32 2.86 -18.85
CA GLU A 392 6.23 3.31 -19.73
C GLU A 392 6.74 3.36 -21.18
N PRO A 393 6.09 2.69 -22.15
CA PRO A 393 6.54 2.72 -23.53
C PRO A 393 6.41 4.14 -24.08
N ALA A 394 7.36 4.55 -24.93
CA ALA A 394 7.27 5.84 -25.61
C ALA A 394 5.96 5.93 -26.42
N PRO A 395 5.31 7.11 -26.47
CA PRO A 395 4.17 7.32 -27.35
C PRO A 395 4.57 7.03 -28.80
N GLU A 396 3.63 6.49 -29.57
CA GLU A 396 3.86 6.31 -31.01
C GLU A 396 4.11 7.69 -31.64
N PRO A 397 5.09 7.83 -32.54
CA PRO A 397 5.36 9.11 -33.19
C PRO A 397 4.13 9.54 -34.00
N VAL A 398 3.49 10.62 -33.56
CA VAL A 398 2.44 11.30 -34.32
C VAL A 398 3.10 11.89 -35.57
N PRO A 399 2.62 11.60 -36.80
CA PRO A 399 3.14 12.27 -37.97
C PRO A 399 2.85 13.77 -37.87
N GLU A 400 3.86 14.63 -38.03
CA GLU A 400 3.62 16.00 -38.47
C GLU A 400 2.78 15.91 -39.75
N THR A 401 1.54 16.40 -39.69
CA THR A 401 0.78 16.71 -40.89
C THR A 401 1.60 17.74 -41.64
N ALA A 402 2.33 17.30 -42.66
CA ALA A 402 2.92 18.19 -43.65
C ALA A 402 1.79 19.12 -44.13
N PRO A 403 1.98 20.45 -44.10
CA PRO A 403 0.95 21.36 -44.57
C PRO A 403 0.57 20.98 -46.00
N GLU A 404 -0.73 20.83 -46.25
CA GLU A 404 -1.25 20.57 -47.59
C GLU A 404 -0.61 21.55 -48.59
N PRO A 405 -0.12 21.08 -49.76
CA PRO A 405 0.32 21.99 -50.79
C PRO A 405 -0.87 22.85 -51.19
N LEU A 406 -0.75 24.16 -50.98
CA LEU A 406 -1.72 25.13 -51.48
C LEU A 406 -1.97 24.86 -52.97
N PRO A 407 -3.23 24.90 -53.44
CA PRO A 407 -3.54 24.64 -54.83
C PRO A 407 -2.82 25.65 -55.73
N GLU A 408 -2.02 25.09 -56.65
CA GLU A 408 -1.22 25.81 -57.64
C GLU A 408 -2.15 26.72 -58.46
N SER A 409 -1.96 28.02 -58.30
CA SER A 409 -2.72 29.03 -59.04
C SER A 409 -2.24 29.03 -60.50
N ALA A 410 -3.11 28.67 -61.43
CA ALA A 410 -2.84 28.77 -62.87
C ALA A 410 -2.49 30.22 -63.27
N PRO A 411 -1.62 30.42 -64.29
CA PRO A 411 -1.01 31.71 -64.57
C PRO A 411 -1.88 32.61 -65.45
N GLU A 412 -1.88 33.92 -65.18
CA GLU A 412 -2.33 34.98 -66.11
C GLU A 412 -1.15 35.85 -66.56
N PRO A 413 -1.24 36.48 -67.75
CA PRO A 413 -0.11 36.63 -68.67
C PRO A 413 0.74 37.90 -68.48
N ALA A 414 1.93 37.81 -69.06
CA ALA A 414 3.04 38.75 -69.09
C ALA A 414 2.70 40.19 -69.50
N LEU A 415 3.57 41.12 -69.09
CA LEU A 415 4.19 42.12 -69.98
C LEU A 415 5.48 42.67 -69.34
N GLU A 416 6.59 42.52 -70.10
CA GLU A 416 7.69 43.50 -70.28
C GLU A 416 8.55 43.88 -69.03
N GLN A 417 9.90 43.79 -69.00
CA GLN A 417 10.93 43.96 -70.02
C GLN A 417 12.25 43.27 -69.57
N THR A 418 12.95 42.66 -70.53
CA THR A 418 14.38 42.32 -70.53
C THR A 418 15.23 43.55 -70.91
N PRO A 419 16.59 43.51 -71.00
CA PRO A 419 17.60 42.60 -70.42
C PRO A 419 18.85 43.36 -69.85
N ALA A 420 19.81 42.66 -69.24
CA ALA A 420 21.23 42.91 -69.51
C ALA A 420 22.16 41.78 -68.99
N SER A 421 22.72 41.08 -69.97
CA SER A 421 24.12 40.59 -70.06
C SER A 421 24.66 39.54 -69.09
N ALA A 422 24.82 38.34 -69.65
CA ALA A 422 25.84 37.33 -69.34
C ALA A 422 27.27 37.86 -69.64
N PRO A 423 28.36 37.14 -69.28
CA PRO A 423 28.72 35.89 -69.95
C PRO A 423 29.24 34.75 -69.04
N GLU A 424 29.02 33.51 -69.48
CA GLU A 424 29.76 32.27 -69.16
C GLU A 424 31.12 32.25 -69.91
N PRO A 425 31.95 31.17 -69.89
CA PRO A 425 32.34 30.18 -68.86
C PRO A 425 33.90 30.10 -68.79
N VAL A 426 34.51 29.08 -68.15
CA VAL A 426 35.66 28.27 -68.69
C VAL A 426 36.19 27.26 -67.66
N LEU A 427 36.45 26.04 -68.18
CA LEU A 427 37.13 24.86 -67.65
C LEU A 427 38.49 25.13 -66.96
N GLU A 428 38.95 24.23 -66.08
CA GLU A 428 39.93 23.18 -66.43
C GLU A 428 40.75 22.62 -65.23
N SER A 429 40.83 21.28 -65.20
CA SER A 429 41.94 20.41 -64.74
C SER A 429 42.27 20.16 -63.26
N ALA A 430 42.34 18.85 -62.97
CA ALA A 430 42.87 18.15 -61.80
C ALA A 430 44.41 18.31 -61.62
N PRO A 431 45.02 17.83 -60.51
CA PRO A 431 45.34 16.39 -60.39
C PRO A 431 45.25 15.78 -58.95
N GLU A 432 45.01 14.46 -58.88
CA GLU A 432 45.47 13.53 -57.81
C GLU A 432 46.78 12.82 -58.27
N PRO A 433 47.53 11.99 -57.48
CA PRO A 433 47.42 11.51 -56.07
C PRO A 433 48.77 11.74 -55.30
N VAL A 434 49.08 11.36 -54.04
CA VAL A 434 49.11 10.07 -53.29
C VAL A 434 49.47 10.37 -51.79
N PRO A 435 49.59 9.39 -50.86
CA PRO A 435 48.63 9.07 -49.80
C PRO A 435 49.10 9.45 -48.38
N GLU A 436 48.18 9.83 -47.50
CA GLU A 436 48.46 9.78 -46.05
C GLU A 436 47.37 8.96 -45.36
N THR A 437 47.81 7.84 -44.81
CA THR A 437 47.01 6.84 -44.10
C THR A 437 46.37 7.45 -42.85
N ALA A 438 45.08 7.75 -42.93
CA ALA A 438 44.24 7.97 -41.76
C ALA A 438 43.66 6.63 -41.26
N PRO A 439 43.67 6.35 -39.94
CA PRO A 439 43.14 5.11 -39.40
C PRO A 439 41.63 5.05 -39.59
N GLN A 440 41.14 3.88 -39.99
CA GLN A 440 39.71 3.57 -40.02
C GLN A 440 39.13 3.74 -38.61
N SER A 441 38.44 4.85 -38.39
CA SER A 441 37.56 5.01 -37.23
C SER A 441 36.39 4.05 -37.43
N LEU A 442 36.37 2.99 -36.63
CA LEU A 442 35.16 2.22 -36.37
C LEU A 442 34.03 3.20 -36.00
N PRO A 443 32.78 2.99 -36.49
CA PRO A 443 31.68 3.84 -36.11
C PRO A 443 31.51 3.78 -34.58
N PRO A 444 31.13 4.90 -33.93
CA PRO A 444 30.97 4.94 -32.49
C PRO A 444 29.93 3.88 -32.07
N LEU A 445 30.20 3.21 -30.94
CA LEU A 445 29.34 2.19 -30.32
C LEU A 445 27.87 2.62 -30.20
N SER A 446 27.60 3.93 -30.17
CA SER A 446 26.24 4.47 -30.20
C SER A 446 25.47 4.10 -31.47
N GLN A 447 26.07 4.14 -32.67
CA GLN A 447 25.37 3.82 -33.93
C GLN A 447 25.10 2.32 -34.11
N LEU A 448 26.04 1.46 -33.69
CA LEU A 448 25.84 0.00 -33.69
C LEU A 448 24.82 -0.46 -32.62
N LEU A 449 24.64 0.31 -31.54
CA LEU A 449 23.58 0.06 -30.55
C LEU A 449 22.20 0.51 -31.06
N TRP A 450 22.11 1.57 -31.87
CA TRP A 450 20.82 2.01 -32.44
C TRP A 450 20.25 1.01 -33.46
N ASP A 451 21.08 0.44 -34.32
CA ASP A 451 20.64 -0.56 -35.31
C ASP A 451 20.33 -1.94 -34.69
N PHE A 452 20.82 -2.22 -33.47
CA PHE A 452 20.58 -3.48 -32.75
C PHE A 452 19.44 -3.40 -31.73
N LEU A 453 18.96 -2.19 -31.40
CA LEU A 453 17.94 -1.94 -30.37
C LEU A 453 16.58 -1.45 -30.90
N LEU A 454 16.41 -1.35 -32.23
CA LEU A 454 15.11 -1.06 -32.84
C LEU A 454 14.57 -2.32 -33.53
N PRO A 455 13.65 -3.07 -32.90
CA PRO A 455 13.02 -4.19 -33.57
C PRO A 455 12.13 -3.66 -34.70
N MET A 456 12.12 -4.36 -35.84
CA MET A 456 11.15 -4.23 -36.95
C MET A 456 9.66 -4.25 -36.51
N VAL A 457 9.39 -4.52 -35.23
CA VAL A 457 8.06 -4.60 -34.59
C VAL A 457 7.36 -3.23 -34.49
N TYR A 458 8.09 -2.13 -34.40
CA TYR A 458 7.49 -0.77 -34.32
C TYR A 458 6.70 -0.40 -35.59
N ALA A 459 7.07 -0.93 -36.75
CA ALA A 459 6.42 -0.58 -38.01
C ALA A 459 5.04 -1.24 -38.19
N ASP A 460 4.84 -2.44 -37.63
CA ASP A 460 3.58 -3.19 -37.75
C ASP A 460 2.57 -2.71 -36.70
N GLU A 461 3.01 -2.44 -35.47
CA GLU A 461 2.17 -1.82 -34.43
C GLU A 461 1.63 -0.46 -34.87
N VAL A 462 2.50 0.41 -35.42
CA VAL A 462 2.08 1.73 -35.92
C VAL A 462 1.10 1.60 -37.11
N ARG A 463 1.19 0.54 -37.91
CA ARG A 463 0.22 0.28 -39.00
C ARG A 463 -1.13 -0.18 -38.47
N ILE A 464 -1.14 -1.10 -37.51
CA ILE A 464 -2.36 -1.60 -36.84
C ILE A 464 -3.04 -0.48 -36.04
N SER A 465 -2.26 0.34 -35.34
CA SER A 465 -2.74 1.52 -34.62
C SER A 465 -3.49 2.48 -35.55
N ARG A 466 -2.91 2.80 -36.72
CA ARG A 466 -3.56 3.65 -37.73
C ARG A 466 -4.82 3.04 -38.33
N SER A 467 -4.86 1.74 -38.57
CA SER A 467 -6.04 1.10 -39.18
C SER A 467 -7.21 1.00 -38.21
N LEU A 468 -6.94 0.99 -36.90
CA LEU A 468 -7.94 0.90 -35.84
C LEU A 468 -8.35 2.26 -35.26
N ASP A 469 -7.70 3.35 -35.67
CA ASP A 469 -7.95 4.69 -35.12
C ASP A 469 -9.41 5.11 -35.31
N ARG A 470 -10.10 5.39 -34.20
CA ARG A 470 -11.52 5.78 -34.15
C ARG A 470 -12.47 4.87 -34.94
N TRP A 471 -12.11 3.61 -35.16
CA TRP A 471 -12.92 2.71 -35.98
C TRP A 471 -14.11 2.12 -35.20
N ILE A 472 -15.31 2.49 -35.63
CA ILE A 472 -16.58 1.85 -35.25
C ILE A 472 -17.06 1.02 -36.44
N PRO A 473 -16.97 -0.33 -36.39
CA PRO A 473 -17.23 -1.15 -37.57
C PRO A 473 -18.73 -1.20 -37.91
N ARG A 474 -19.05 -1.05 -39.20
CA ARG A 474 -20.37 -1.36 -39.76
C ARG A 474 -20.57 -2.87 -39.88
N PRO A 475 -21.80 -3.38 -40.00
CA PRO A 475 -22.06 -4.82 -40.15
C PRO A 475 -21.21 -5.51 -41.21
N GLU A 476 -21.01 -4.88 -42.37
CA GLU A 476 -20.18 -5.37 -43.47
C GLU A 476 -18.67 -5.33 -43.21
N GLU A 477 -18.22 -4.57 -42.21
CA GLU A 477 -16.82 -4.42 -41.81
C GLU A 477 -16.43 -5.33 -40.63
N LEU A 478 -17.41 -6.00 -39.99
CA LEU A 478 -17.20 -6.78 -38.77
C LEU A 478 -16.16 -7.89 -38.94
N ASP A 479 -16.10 -8.56 -40.09
CA ASP A 479 -15.11 -9.60 -40.34
C ASP A 479 -13.68 -9.05 -40.43
N ALA A 480 -13.50 -7.94 -41.14
CA ALA A 480 -12.20 -7.28 -41.25
C ALA A 480 -11.74 -6.74 -39.89
N TYR A 481 -12.65 -6.11 -39.14
CA TYR A 481 -12.39 -5.62 -37.80
C TYR A 481 -12.02 -6.75 -36.83
N ARG A 482 -12.79 -7.85 -36.85
CA ARG A 482 -12.53 -9.06 -36.04
C ARG A 482 -11.13 -9.62 -36.31
N GLN A 483 -10.72 -9.72 -37.58
CA GLN A 483 -9.39 -10.24 -37.92
C GLN A 483 -8.27 -9.35 -37.36
N GLN A 484 -8.37 -8.03 -37.52
CA GLN A 484 -7.34 -7.10 -37.03
C GLN A 484 -7.26 -7.08 -35.50
N ILE A 485 -8.39 -6.97 -34.80
CA ILE A 485 -8.42 -6.99 -33.34
C ILE A 485 -7.97 -8.36 -32.79
N GLY A 486 -8.38 -9.45 -33.43
CA GLY A 486 -7.96 -10.80 -33.04
C GLY A 486 -6.45 -10.98 -33.14
N GLN A 487 -5.82 -10.50 -34.22
CA GLN A 487 -4.36 -10.51 -34.38
C GLN A 487 -3.66 -9.66 -33.31
N LEU A 488 -4.21 -8.49 -32.98
CA LEU A 488 -3.68 -7.61 -31.94
C LEU A 488 -3.75 -8.26 -30.54
N LEU A 489 -4.90 -8.85 -30.19
CA LEU A 489 -5.09 -9.55 -28.91
C LEU A 489 -4.15 -10.75 -28.78
N GLN A 490 -4.01 -11.54 -29.85
CA GLN A 490 -3.08 -12.68 -29.88
C GLN A 490 -1.63 -12.22 -29.71
N SER A 491 -1.22 -11.18 -30.42
CA SER A 491 0.14 -10.65 -30.35
C SER A 491 0.47 -10.13 -28.95
N ALA A 492 -0.46 -9.41 -28.32
CA ALA A 492 -0.29 -8.93 -26.95
C ALA A 492 -0.22 -10.10 -25.93
N ALA A 493 -1.01 -11.16 -26.13
CA ALA A 493 -0.94 -12.35 -25.28
C ALA A 493 0.43 -13.05 -25.40
N ASP A 494 0.91 -13.27 -26.63
CA ASP A 494 2.18 -13.94 -26.89
C ASP A 494 3.39 -13.14 -26.37
N GLU A 495 3.33 -11.81 -26.46
CA GLU A 495 4.36 -10.92 -25.88
C GLU A 495 4.44 -11.07 -24.36
N GLU A 496 3.30 -11.03 -23.66
CA GLU A 496 3.28 -11.16 -22.20
C GLU A 496 3.65 -12.56 -21.72
N ILE A 497 3.28 -13.62 -22.46
CA ILE A 497 3.73 -14.99 -22.19
C ILE A 497 5.26 -15.06 -22.23
N LYS A 498 5.86 -14.48 -23.29
CA LYS A 498 7.32 -14.46 -23.46
C LYS A 498 8.01 -13.65 -22.38
N ARG A 499 7.47 -12.48 -22.04
CA ARG A 499 8.02 -11.56 -21.05
C ARG A 499 7.97 -12.13 -19.63
N SER A 500 6.83 -12.69 -19.23
CA SER A 500 6.61 -13.26 -17.90
C SER A 500 7.32 -14.59 -17.65
N LYS A 501 7.74 -15.29 -18.73
CA LYS A 501 8.23 -16.67 -18.68
C LYS A 501 7.19 -17.60 -18.03
N LEU A 502 5.93 -17.45 -18.43
CA LEU A 502 4.80 -18.20 -17.89
C LEU A 502 5.07 -19.72 -17.94
N ASP A 503 4.69 -20.42 -16.88
CA ASP A 503 4.74 -21.88 -16.85
C ASP A 503 3.96 -22.45 -18.06
N PRO A 504 4.57 -23.33 -18.89
CA PRO A 504 3.97 -23.88 -20.09
C PRO A 504 2.54 -24.43 -19.90
N ARG A 505 2.21 -24.91 -18.69
CA ARG A 505 0.87 -25.42 -18.36
C ARG A 505 -0.23 -24.36 -18.50
N TYR A 506 0.10 -23.08 -18.37
CA TYR A 506 -0.88 -21.97 -18.42
C TYR A 506 -0.82 -21.15 -19.71
N VAL A 507 0.05 -21.51 -20.66
CA VAL A 507 0.21 -20.78 -21.94
C VAL A 507 -1.09 -20.76 -22.73
N GLU A 508 -1.68 -21.92 -23.02
CA GLU A 508 -2.97 -22.01 -23.73
C GLU A 508 -4.09 -21.33 -22.95
N ILE A 509 -4.06 -21.41 -21.61
CA ILE A 509 -5.06 -20.73 -20.77
C ILE A 509 -5.00 -19.22 -21.01
N PHE A 510 -3.80 -18.64 -21.02
CA PHE A 510 -3.64 -17.21 -21.20
C PHE A 510 -3.99 -16.76 -22.63
N GLN A 511 -3.65 -17.56 -23.64
CA GLN A 511 -3.99 -17.27 -25.04
C GLN A 511 -5.51 -17.18 -25.28
N HIS A 512 -6.31 -18.02 -24.61
CA HIS A 512 -7.78 -17.91 -24.67
C HIS A 512 -8.35 -16.85 -23.74
N LEU A 513 -7.68 -16.58 -22.60
CA LEU A 513 -8.15 -15.64 -21.59
C LEU A 513 -8.23 -14.21 -22.13
N VAL A 514 -7.18 -13.72 -22.80
CA VAL A 514 -7.11 -12.34 -23.31
C VAL A 514 -8.28 -12.00 -24.26
N PRO A 515 -8.53 -12.76 -25.35
CA PRO A 515 -9.67 -12.51 -26.22
C PRO A 515 -11.03 -12.75 -25.55
N ALA A 516 -11.14 -13.71 -24.63
CA ALA A 516 -12.37 -13.95 -23.85
C ALA A 516 -12.73 -12.73 -22.99
N THR A 517 -11.74 -12.16 -22.28
CA THR A 517 -11.92 -10.96 -21.46
C THR A 517 -12.33 -9.77 -22.33
N ALA A 518 -11.63 -9.51 -23.44
CA ALA A 518 -12.02 -8.44 -24.37
C ALA A 518 -13.46 -8.59 -24.87
N LEU A 519 -13.91 -9.82 -25.16
CA LEU A 519 -15.25 -10.08 -25.70
C LEU A 519 -16.35 -9.80 -24.66
N ILE A 520 -16.17 -10.29 -23.43
CA ILE A 520 -17.18 -10.07 -22.38
C ILE A 520 -17.22 -8.62 -21.91
N GLU A 521 -16.08 -7.93 -21.86
CA GLU A 521 -15.95 -6.57 -21.34
C GLU A 521 -16.45 -5.51 -22.32
N SER A 522 -16.12 -5.62 -23.61
CA SER A 522 -16.44 -4.57 -24.60
C SER A 522 -17.01 -5.07 -25.92
N CYS A 523 -17.15 -6.37 -26.11
CA CYS A 523 -17.39 -6.96 -27.43
C CYS A 523 -16.29 -6.58 -28.45
N TRP A 524 -15.03 -6.53 -27.98
CA TRP A 524 -13.86 -6.11 -28.77
C TRP A 524 -13.90 -4.66 -29.27
N ARG A 525 -14.70 -3.77 -28.65
CA ARG A 525 -14.88 -2.39 -29.10
C ARG A 525 -14.08 -1.41 -28.24
N GLN A 526 -13.26 -0.57 -28.88
CA GLN A 526 -12.66 0.59 -28.23
C GLN A 526 -13.57 1.82 -28.28
N PHE A 527 -14.27 2.02 -29.40
CA PHE A 527 -14.96 3.28 -29.71
C PHE A 527 -16.48 3.09 -29.87
N VAL A 528 -17.21 4.16 -29.58
CA VAL A 528 -18.66 4.26 -29.70
C VAL A 528 -19.05 5.62 -30.27
N ALA A 529 -20.21 5.69 -30.92
CA ALA A 529 -20.77 6.94 -31.39
C ALA A 529 -21.65 7.57 -30.30
N GLU A 530 -21.39 8.83 -29.98
CA GLU A 530 -22.20 9.64 -29.08
C GLU A 530 -22.67 10.88 -29.85
N GLY A 531 -23.93 10.86 -30.29
CA GLY A 531 -24.41 11.81 -31.30
C GLY A 531 -23.62 11.68 -32.60
N ASP A 532 -23.07 12.80 -33.08
CA ASP A 532 -22.25 12.87 -34.30
C ASP A 532 -20.74 12.69 -34.02
N GLN A 533 -20.35 12.41 -32.78
CA GLN A 533 -18.94 12.29 -32.39
C GLN A 533 -18.54 10.85 -32.08
N VAL A 534 -17.34 10.46 -32.54
CA VAL A 534 -16.69 9.22 -32.10
C VAL A 534 -15.95 9.47 -30.80
N THR A 535 -16.31 8.72 -29.77
CA THR A 535 -15.67 8.71 -28.46
C THR A 535 -15.24 7.29 -28.08
N PHE A 536 -14.50 7.14 -26.99
CA PHE A 536 -14.09 5.84 -26.46
C PHE A 536 -15.18 5.24 -25.56
N LEU A 537 -15.24 3.91 -25.52
CA LEU A 537 -16.14 3.17 -24.66
C LEU A 537 -15.78 3.44 -23.19
N ARG A 538 -16.74 3.92 -22.41
CA ARG A 538 -16.58 4.19 -20.98
C ARG A 538 -17.72 3.56 -20.18
N SER A 539 -17.39 2.79 -19.15
CA SER A 539 -18.39 2.27 -18.21
C SER A 539 -18.77 3.34 -17.18
N PRO A 540 -19.95 3.22 -16.54
CA PRO A 540 -20.33 4.09 -15.42
C PRO A 540 -19.31 4.09 -14.27
N ALA A 541 -18.64 2.96 -14.04
CA ALA A 541 -17.62 2.82 -13.00
C ALA A 541 -16.24 3.38 -13.40
N GLY A 542 -16.09 3.95 -14.61
CA GLY A 542 -14.84 4.55 -15.07
C GLY A 542 -13.87 3.60 -15.78
N SER A 543 -14.33 2.42 -16.21
CA SER A 543 -13.57 1.54 -17.10
C SER A 543 -13.56 2.07 -18.53
N ILE A 544 -12.42 1.96 -19.22
CA ILE A 544 -12.24 2.54 -20.56
C ILE A 544 -11.70 1.56 -21.59
N GLY A 545 -12.20 1.71 -22.82
CA GLY A 545 -11.70 1.06 -24.03
C GLY A 545 -11.99 -0.44 -24.12
N LEU A 546 -11.29 -1.10 -25.03
CA LEU A 546 -11.51 -2.47 -25.45
C LEU A 546 -11.36 -3.48 -24.31
N MET A 547 -10.38 -3.29 -23.44
CA MET A 547 -10.16 -4.15 -22.27
C MET A 547 -10.91 -3.66 -21.03
N GLN A 548 -11.71 -2.58 -21.10
CA GLN A 548 -12.42 -1.98 -19.96
C GLN A 548 -11.54 -1.78 -18.73
N ILE A 549 -10.35 -1.20 -18.91
CA ILE A 549 -9.40 -0.95 -17.82
C ILE A 549 -9.92 0.20 -16.97
N ASN A 550 -10.06 -0.02 -15.66
CA ASN A 550 -10.56 1.02 -14.76
C ASN A 550 -9.51 2.10 -14.49
N GLN A 551 -9.81 3.34 -14.91
CA GLN A 551 -8.86 4.46 -14.81
C GLN A 551 -8.47 4.78 -13.35
N HIS A 552 -9.39 4.62 -12.40
CA HIS A 552 -9.15 4.92 -10.98
C HIS A 552 -8.31 3.82 -10.32
N VAL A 553 -8.61 2.55 -10.61
CA VAL A 553 -7.85 1.39 -10.10
C VAL A 553 -6.40 1.44 -10.56
N TRP A 554 -6.17 1.77 -11.82
CA TRP A 554 -4.84 1.70 -12.44
C TRP A 554 -4.14 3.05 -12.58
N ARG A 555 -4.61 4.08 -11.87
CA ARG A 555 -3.96 5.41 -11.82
C ARG A 555 -2.50 5.28 -11.39
N GLY A 556 -1.61 5.99 -12.07
CA GLY A 556 -0.17 5.96 -11.82
C GLY A 556 0.55 4.78 -12.48
N PHE A 557 -0.18 3.75 -12.94
CA PHE A 557 0.43 2.64 -13.67
C PHE A 557 0.40 2.89 -15.18
N TYR A 558 -0.71 3.34 -15.76
CA TYR A 558 -0.86 3.50 -17.21
C TYR A 558 -1.22 4.93 -17.60
N ASN A 559 -0.82 5.33 -18.81
CA ASN A 559 -1.16 6.62 -19.37
C ASN A 559 -2.64 6.67 -19.77
N LEU A 560 -3.38 7.59 -19.14
CA LEU A 560 -4.82 7.69 -19.30
C LEU A 560 -5.27 8.05 -20.71
N GLU A 561 -4.63 9.01 -21.37
CA GLU A 561 -5.00 9.42 -22.73
C GLU A 561 -4.74 8.31 -23.74
N ARG A 562 -3.65 7.56 -23.56
CA ARG A 562 -3.34 6.41 -24.42
C ARG A 562 -4.30 5.26 -24.21
N LEU A 563 -4.72 4.98 -22.97
CA LEU A 563 -5.78 3.99 -22.71
C LEU A 563 -7.10 4.35 -23.42
N ARG A 564 -7.40 5.64 -23.57
CA ARG A 564 -8.62 6.14 -24.23
C ARG A 564 -8.54 6.04 -25.75
N TRP A 565 -7.41 6.41 -26.34
CA TRP A 565 -7.33 6.65 -27.77
C TRP A 565 -6.45 5.67 -28.56
N GLU A 566 -5.53 4.96 -27.92
CA GLU A 566 -4.65 3.99 -28.59
C GLU A 566 -5.12 2.55 -28.33
N VAL A 567 -5.76 1.92 -29.33
CA VAL A 567 -6.24 0.52 -29.23
C VAL A 567 -5.12 -0.45 -28.85
N PRO A 568 -3.92 -0.42 -29.47
CA PRO A 568 -2.82 -1.31 -29.08
C PRO A 568 -2.33 -1.08 -27.65
N TYR A 569 -2.34 0.16 -27.16
CA TYR A 569 -1.96 0.46 -25.79
C TYR A 569 -2.97 -0.12 -24.80
N ASN A 570 -4.27 0.07 -25.05
CA ASN A 570 -5.34 -0.49 -24.21
C ASN A 570 -5.29 -2.03 -24.16
N VAL A 571 -5.11 -2.68 -25.31
CA VAL A 571 -4.97 -4.15 -25.38
C VAL A 571 -3.76 -4.64 -24.60
N ARG A 572 -2.58 -4.05 -24.79
CA ARG A 572 -1.35 -4.45 -24.08
C ARG A 572 -1.47 -4.23 -22.58
N ALA A 573 -2.02 -3.11 -22.15
CA ALA A 573 -2.26 -2.84 -20.73
C ALA A 573 -3.20 -3.89 -20.12
N GLY A 574 -4.28 -4.26 -20.83
CA GLY A 574 -5.23 -5.28 -20.36
C GLY A 574 -4.59 -6.67 -20.26
N ALA A 575 -3.78 -7.05 -21.25
CA ALA A 575 -3.01 -8.30 -21.22
C ALA A 575 -2.02 -8.34 -20.05
N GLN A 576 -1.30 -7.23 -19.78
CA GLN A 576 -0.41 -7.12 -18.63
C GLN A 576 -1.12 -7.30 -17.29
N ILE A 577 -2.28 -6.66 -17.13
CA ILE A 577 -3.11 -6.79 -15.93
C ILE A 577 -3.60 -8.23 -15.76
N LEU A 578 -4.06 -8.88 -16.84
CA LEU A 578 -4.46 -10.29 -16.81
C LEU A 578 -3.30 -11.21 -16.44
N MET A 579 -2.11 -10.98 -16.98
CA MET A 579 -0.92 -11.76 -16.66
C MET A 579 -0.54 -11.62 -15.18
N LEU A 580 -0.63 -10.40 -14.65
CA LEU A 580 -0.41 -10.13 -13.23
C LEU A 580 -1.40 -10.90 -12.35
N TYR A 581 -2.69 -10.84 -12.66
CA TYR A 581 -3.71 -11.54 -11.89
C TYR A 581 -3.66 -13.07 -12.05
N LEU A 582 -3.25 -13.56 -13.22
CA LEU A 582 -3.01 -14.98 -13.43
C LEU A 582 -1.88 -15.48 -12.53
N THR A 583 -0.75 -14.77 -12.53
CA THR A 583 0.44 -15.17 -11.79
C THR A 583 0.26 -15.03 -10.28
N GLN A 584 -0.35 -13.94 -9.80
CA GLN A 584 -0.54 -13.71 -8.36
C GLN A 584 -1.69 -14.53 -7.77
N TYR A 585 -2.84 -14.63 -8.47
CA TYR A 585 -4.05 -15.24 -7.90
C TYR A 585 -4.50 -16.48 -8.65
N GLY A 586 -4.57 -16.42 -9.99
CA GLY A 586 -5.13 -17.47 -10.83
C GLY A 586 -4.49 -18.83 -10.62
N ILE A 587 -3.16 -18.91 -10.75
CA ILE A 587 -2.36 -20.13 -10.57
C ILE A 587 -2.53 -20.67 -9.15
N THR A 588 -2.44 -19.80 -8.14
CA THR A 588 -2.62 -20.18 -6.73
C THR A 588 -4.01 -20.79 -6.47
N VAL A 589 -5.07 -20.26 -7.08
CA VAL A 589 -6.42 -20.83 -6.97
C VAL A 589 -6.51 -22.18 -7.68
N ALA A 590 -5.95 -22.29 -8.88
CA ALA A 590 -5.90 -23.54 -9.62
C ALA A 590 -5.18 -24.66 -8.85
N ASP A 591 -3.97 -24.39 -8.37
CA ASP A 591 -3.14 -25.35 -7.66
C ASP A 591 -3.79 -25.84 -6.37
N LYS A 592 -4.38 -24.92 -5.57
CA LYS A 592 -5.06 -25.27 -4.32
C LYS A 592 -6.31 -26.14 -4.50
N ASN A 593 -6.93 -26.08 -5.68
CA ASN A 593 -8.13 -26.85 -5.99
C ASN A 593 -7.87 -28.04 -6.92
N HIS A 594 -6.62 -28.24 -7.35
CA HIS A 594 -6.23 -29.26 -8.32
C HIS A 594 -7.02 -29.21 -9.63
N GLU A 595 -7.38 -28.00 -10.08
CA GLU A 595 -8.14 -27.76 -11.30
C GLU A 595 -7.49 -26.61 -12.07
N ILE A 596 -6.79 -26.93 -13.17
CA ILE A 596 -5.99 -25.95 -13.91
C ILE A 596 -6.86 -24.86 -14.53
N LYS A 597 -8.09 -25.21 -14.96
CA LYS A 597 -9.02 -24.27 -15.59
C LYS A 597 -9.54 -23.21 -14.63
N TYR A 598 -9.41 -23.43 -13.32
CA TYR A 598 -9.73 -22.39 -12.34
C TYR A 598 -8.79 -21.20 -12.42
N ALA A 599 -7.62 -21.32 -13.06
CA ALA A 599 -6.74 -20.19 -13.30
C ALA A 599 -7.44 -19.12 -14.16
N ALA A 600 -8.10 -19.51 -15.26
CA ALA A 600 -8.86 -18.57 -16.10
C ALA A 600 -9.99 -17.88 -15.32
N ARG A 601 -10.80 -18.67 -14.61
CA ARG A 601 -11.96 -18.16 -13.84
C ARG A 601 -11.53 -17.22 -12.72
N ALA A 602 -10.51 -17.61 -11.96
CA ALA A 602 -9.98 -16.79 -10.87
C ALA A 602 -9.36 -15.49 -11.37
N THR A 603 -8.62 -15.55 -12.48
CA THR A 603 -8.00 -14.38 -13.10
C THR A 603 -9.06 -13.40 -13.58
N TYR A 604 -10.09 -13.86 -14.28
CA TYR A 604 -11.17 -12.99 -14.72
C TYR A 604 -12.01 -12.44 -13.57
N SER A 605 -12.34 -13.25 -12.56
CA SER A 605 -13.05 -12.72 -11.38
C SER A 605 -12.24 -11.64 -10.67
N ALA A 606 -10.91 -11.77 -10.61
CA ALA A 606 -10.02 -10.71 -10.12
C ALA A 606 -9.95 -9.50 -11.05
N TYR A 607 -9.93 -9.70 -12.37
CA TYR A 607 -9.99 -8.61 -13.35
C TYR A 607 -11.23 -7.74 -13.18
N ASN A 608 -12.38 -8.41 -13.04
CA ASN A 608 -13.69 -7.79 -13.01
C ASN A 608 -14.03 -7.09 -11.68
N ALA A 609 -13.57 -7.60 -10.53
CA ALA A 609 -13.93 -7.02 -9.23
C ALA A 609 -12.79 -6.98 -8.19
N GLY A 610 -11.56 -7.15 -8.64
CA GLY A 610 -10.36 -7.03 -7.82
C GLY A 610 -9.92 -8.32 -7.13
N PRO A 611 -8.71 -8.32 -6.53
CA PRO A 611 -8.06 -9.50 -5.97
C PRO A 611 -8.92 -10.35 -5.02
N ARG A 612 -9.73 -9.70 -4.17
CA ARG A 612 -10.59 -10.38 -3.19
C ARG A 612 -11.69 -11.22 -3.84
N ALA A 613 -12.06 -10.92 -5.08
CA ALA A 613 -13.06 -11.64 -5.85
C ALA A 613 -12.51 -12.89 -6.56
N ALA A 614 -11.19 -13.15 -6.55
CA ALA A 614 -10.56 -14.24 -7.29
C ALA A 614 -11.13 -15.65 -7.01
N ARG A 615 -11.82 -15.85 -5.88
CA ARG A 615 -12.46 -17.12 -5.50
C ARG A 615 -13.98 -17.08 -5.46
N ARG A 616 -14.62 -15.98 -5.90
CA ARG A 616 -16.08 -15.80 -5.75
C ARG A 616 -16.87 -16.85 -6.52
N PHE A 617 -16.37 -17.30 -7.68
CA PHE A 617 -17.02 -18.34 -8.48
C PHE A 617 -17.06 -19.71 -7.79
N LEU A 618 -16.23 -19.94 -6.75
CA LEU A 618 -16.24 -21.14 -5.91
C LEU A 618 -17.17 -21.01 -4.71
N LYS A 619 -17.17 -19.83 -4.09
CA LYS A 619 -17.84 -19.57 -2.81
C LYS A 619 -19.29 -19.10 -2.95
N GLY A 620 -19.70 -18.73 -4.17
CA GLY A 620 -20.95 -18.05 -4.45
C GLY A 620 -20.79 -16.54 -4.26
N GLY A 621 -21.10 -15.79 -5.31
CA GLY A 621 -21.27 -14.33 -5.27
C GLY A 621 -22.75 -13.95 -5.33
N SER A 622 -23.03 -12.66 -5.51
CA SER A 622 -24.37 -12.19 -5.85
C SER A 622 -24.88 -12.85 -7.14
N SER A 623 -26.20 -12.89 -7.32
CA SER A 623 -26.81 -13.42 -8.56
C SER A 623 -26.30 -12.73 -9.83
N ARG A 624 -25.88 -11.46 -9.73
CA ARG A 624 -25.26 -10.71 -10.83
C ARG A 624 -23.86 -11.23 -11.13
N GLU A 625 -22.99 -11.32 -10.12
CA GLU A 625 -21.63 -11.82 -10.29
C GLU A 625 -21.61 -13.24 -10.84
N LYS A 626 -22.51 -14.11 -10.36
CA LYS A 626 -22.64 -15.46 -10.88
C LYS A 626 -22.94 -15.48 -12.38
N ARG A 627 -23.88 -14.64 -12.85
CA ARG A 627 -24.17 -14.54 -14.29
C ARG A 627 -22.98 -14.06 -15.11
N ILE A 628 -22.19 -13.12 -14.56
CA ILE A 628 -20.98 -12.61 -15.20
C ILE A 628 -19.92 -13.72 -15.31
N ASP A 629 -19.64 -14.43 -14.21
CA ASP A 629 -18.66 -15.51 -14.18
C ASP A 629 -19.09 -16.70 -15.06
N ASP A 630 -20.38 -17.05 -15.07
CA ASP A 630 -20.93 -18.12 -15.92
C ASP A 630 -20.86 -17.73 -17.41
N ARG A 631 -21.18 -16.47 -17.75
CA ARG A 631 -21.06 -15.97 -19.13
C ARG A 631 -19.61 -15.95 -19.60
N PHE A 632 -18.69 -15.47 -18.77
CA PHE A 632 -17.26 -15.51 -19.08
C PHE A 632 -16.80 -16.95 -19.34
N TRP A 633 -17.25 -17.87 -18.49
CA TRP A 633 -16.88 -19.27 -18.61
C TRP A 633 -17.36 -19.89 -19.92
N THR A 634 -18.59 -19.61 -20.35
CA THR A 634 -19.10 -20.03 -21.66
C THR A 634 -18.27 -19.49 -22.82
N ILE A 635 -17.94 -18.19 -22.81
CA ILE A 635 -17.11 -17.56 -23.85
C ILE A 635 -15.72 -18.21 -23.90
N TYR A 636 -15.08 -18.35 -22.73
CA TYR A 636 -13.76 -18.96 -22.63
C TYR A 636 -13.76 -20.39 -23.18
N GLN A 637 -14.75 -21.21 -22.81
CA GLN A 637 -14.89 -22.58 -23.30
C GLN A 637 -15.14 -22.65 -24.81
N GLY A 638 -15.91 -21.69 -25.37
CA GLY A 638 -16.12 -21.60 -26.81
C GLY A 638 -14.82 -21.34 -27.58
N LEU A 639 -13.98 -20.43 -27.08
CA LEU A 639 -12.66 -20.15 -27.66
C LEU A 639 -11.72 -21.34 -27.52
N GLU A 640 -11.67 -21.97 -26.34
CA GLU A 640 -10.88 -23.19 -26.09
C GLU A 640 -11.28 -24.33 -27.04
N ALA A 641 -12.56 -24.42 -27.41
CA ALA A 641 -13.08 -25.40 -28.35
C ALA A 641 -12.84 -25.05 -29.84
N GLY A 642 -12.15 -23.94 -30.13
CA GLY A 642 -11.87 -23.49 -31.50
C GLY A 642 -13.01 -22.74 -32.19
N GLY A 643 -14.00 -22.27 -31.43
CA GLY A 643 -15.07 -21.41 -31.94
C GLY A 643 -14.56 -20.04 -32.38
N THR A 644 -15.30 -19.38 -33.26
CA THR A 644 -14.96 -18.04 -33.77
C THR A 644 -15.79 -16.97 -33.09
N VAL A 645 -15.16 -15.85 -32.72
CA VAL A 645 -15.87 -14.69 -32.18
C VAL A 645 -16.86 -14.13 -33.19
N ASP A 646 -18.11 -13.93 -32.77
CA ASP A 646 -19.14 -13.22 -33.52
C ASP A 646 -19.41 -11.86 -32.86
N LEU A 647 -18.96 -10.79 -33.51
CA LEU A 647 -19.08 -9.41 -33.01
C LEU A 647 -20.49 -8.83 -33.17
N SER A 648 -21.37 -9.49 -33.91
CA SER A 648 -22.77 -9.09 -34.04
C SER A 648 -23.60 -9.52 -32.83
N THR A 649 -23.31 -10.70 -32.29
CA THR A 649 -23.97 -11.27 -31.09
C THR A 649 -23.15 -11.08 -29.81
N CYS A 650 -21.88 -10.70 -29.93
CA CYS A 650 -20.94 -10.57 -28.82
C CYS A 650 -20.77 -11.88 -28.04
N ASP A 651 -20.66 -12.98 -28.79
CA ASP A 651 -20.55 -14.36 -28.31
C ASP A 651 -19.63 -15.18 -29.23
N ILE A 652 -19.52 -16.48 -28.96
CA ILE A 652 -18.75 -17.43 -29.76
C ILE A 652 -19.68 -18.22 -30.68
N ALA A 653 -19.43 -18.15 -31.98
CA ALA A 653 -20.03 -19.03 -32.98
C ALA A 653 -19.21 -20.32 -33.09
N MET A 654 -19.84 -21.46 -32.81
CA MET A 654 -19.25 -22.77 -33.09
C MET A 654 -19.42 -23.06 -34.59
N GLY A 655 -18.33 -23.37 -35.30
CA GLY A 655 -18.43 -23.83 -36.68
C GLY A 655 -19.29 -25.10 -36.76
N GLU A 656 -20.11 -25.23 -37.80
CA GLU A 656 -20.72 -26.52 -38.11
C GLU A 656 -19.59 -27.56 -38.27
N ALA A 657 -19.63 -28.61 -37.45
CA ALA A 657 -18.68 -29.71 -37.56
C ALA A 657 -18.78 -30.28 -38.99
N LEU A 658 -17.72 -30.09 -39.78
CA LEU A 658 -17.58 -30.68 -41.11
C LEU A 658 -17.51 -32.22 -41.05
#